data_AF-A0A2S6UVV9-F1
#
_entry.id   AF-A0A2S6UVV9-F1
#
_cell.length_a   1.000
_cell.length_b   1.000
_cell.length_c   1.000
_cell.angle_alpha   90.00
_cell.angle_beta   90.00
_cell.angle_gamma   90.00
#
_symmetry.space_group_name_H-M   'P 1'
#
loop_
_entity.id
_entity.type
_entity.pdbx_description
1 polymer ?
#
loop_
_entity_poly.entity_id
_entity_poly.type
_entity_poly.pdbx_seq_one_letter_code
_entity_poly.pdbx_strand_id
1 'polypeptide(L)'
;MEPLLAKYTTKPIFIHVLLFICILGGIALRFLWGDDFIYNIFIDRDLLRGLYLSDEFQYLGSEIGANVARTPGGLMSYFFYTLQRINPSPEFVHTVIISLDCLVLLLIPKLFTRFIGRESALFVAALYASAPIVLECLWKLWNPSITPLLSVFIYWSLLVFVIENRQWALPLSFALIGITSQFHVSYLILIPLFLIIIFIFYRRQLATKTILFAFCSFLVTYLPYLLIEVPAGFPNFATSISLGLAFNNPEKNLDILSVLFNEGVLVSAARLTGGRTFLQENIPSVLEEFPIFNLGAHVAFNIGLILVAFYIAKLALDTLRKVQGVKEKNKVSPVERIAFLLATAALVVGVLKAENPGARHLVFVLMPGLLFAGIAFAQIDVFISRAYGKNAVIFFSLCVIAMLATKISGTAYHYASTERESASSFAVKEKIVKILSSEFGYNTENMEYKVAHLTLNSEGVPVGSSTNFGISENEVITYIAHINDGLEVKNPRYTGCVLVVMSDRRNKKLPALDTTTILSYLPDSSNLRVERSVNVDGEFLFLGYRFDHPNCLRTMGNAYLPTLEERFADALAAKIPHGGVSIAESIENGTRFGLKLSENPRINALIEVVHDQGLIDVSFHSNALRGYAPSYATQRARASGLSIHFHDKLKAKPMVFSVSNFLGTTGFYTPWNFEKRFLPKGTYKIDLVIEGFQSFIQFGPSAANPNVNNNTRKIKKIRVSNAFIVN
;
A
#
# COMPACT_ATOMS: atom_id res chain seq x y z
N MET A 1 -28.25 -32.94 -13.96
CA MET A 1 -28.33 -31.80 -14.89
C MET A 1 -27.47 -32.13 -16.08
N GLU A 2 -28.05 -32.40 -17.25
CA GLU A 2 -27.24 -32.31 -18.48
C GLU A 2 -26.70 -30.87 -18.56
N PRO A 3 -25.40 -30.66 -18.85
CA PRO A 3 -24.91 -29.31 -19.09
C PRO A 3 -25.77 -28.71 -20.20
N LEU A 4 -26.44 -27.58 -19.95
CA LEU A 4 -27.25 -26.87 -20.95
C LEU A 4 -26.43 -26.52 -22.22
N LEU A 5 -25.10 -26.64 -22.16
CA LEU A 5 -24.15 -26.47 -23.25
C LEU A 5 -23.76 -27.77 -24.01
N ALA A 6 -24.14 -28.96 -23.55
CA ALA A 6 -23.67 -30.23 -24.10
C ALA A 6 -24.20 -30.55 -25.52
N LYS A 7 -25.20 -29.81 -26.00
CA LYS A 7 -25.78 -30.00 -27.34
C LYS A 7 -25.21 -29.09 -28.42
N TYR A 8 -24.22 -28.26 -28.10
CA TYR A 8 -23.62 -27.34 -29.07
C TYR A 8 -22.45 -27.99 -29.81
N THR A 9 -22.26 -27.52 -31.03
CA THR A 9 -21.18 -27.91 -31.94
C THR A 9 -19.85 -27.81 -31.20
N THR A 10 -19.23 -28.95 -30.92
CA THR A 10 -17.88 -29.00 -30.38
C THR A 10 -16.97 -28.17 -31.27
N LYS A 11 -16.39 -27.09 -30.73
CA LYS A 11 -15.41 -26.32 -31.52
C LYS A 11 -14.25 -27.24 -31.88
N PRO A 12 -13.64 -27.02 -33.04
CA PRO A 12 -12.46 -27.80 -33.41
C PRO A 12 -11.38 -27.63 -32.34
N ILE A 13 -10.62 -28.71 -32.11
CA ILE A 13 -9.63 -28.78 -31.03
C ILE A 13 -8.59 -27.64 -31.09
N PHE A 14 -8.29 -27.14 -32.29
CA PHE A 14 -7.35 -26.03 -32.45
C PHE A 14 -7.77 -24.74 -31.73
N ILE A 15 -9.07 -24.45 -31.58
CA ILE A 15 -9.52 -23.28 -30.82
C ILE A 15 -9.14 -23.40 -29.34
N HIS A 16 -9.25 -24.61 -28.79
CA HIS A 16 -8.82 -24.89 -27.41
C HIS A 16 -7.30 -24.76 -27.27
N VAL A 17 -6.55 -25.23 -28.25
CA VAL A 17 -5.08 -25.10 -28.31
C VAL A 17 -4.67 -23.63 -28.35
N LEU A 18 -5.34 -22.82 -29.18
CA LEU A 18 -5.03 -21.38 -29.27
C LEU A 18 -5.34 -20.63 -27.96
N LEU A 19 -6.46 -20.91 -27.31
CA LEU A 19 -6.74 -20.35 -25.97
C LEU A 19 -5.71 -20.80 -24.95
N PHE A 20 -5.28 -22.05 -25.01
CA PHE A 20 -4.22 -22.57 -24.14
C PHE A 20 -2.87 -21.90 -24.42
N ILE A 21 -2.53 -21.60 -25.68
CA ILE A 21 -1.36 -20.81 -26.04
C ILE A 21 -1.44 -19.40 -25.44
N CYS A 22 -2.60 -18.74 -25.47
CA CYS A 22 -2.77 -17.45 -24.79
C CYS A 22 -2.52 -17.56 -23.27
N ILE A 23 -2.98 -18.65 -22.64
CA ILE A 23 -2.73 -18.90 -21.21
C ILE A 23 -1.23 -19.11 -20.95
N LEU A 24 -0.56 -19.94 -21.75
CA LEU A 24 0.89 -20.17 -21.63
C LEU A 24 1.69 -18.88 -21.87
N GLY A 25 1.30 -18.08 -22.87
CA GLY A 25 1.87 -16.76 -23.11
C GLY A 25 1.71 -15.85 -21.90
N GLY A 26 0.53 -15.85 -21.27
CA GLY A 26 0.29 -15.12 -20.01
C GLY A 26 1.12 -15.60 -18.83
N ILE A 27 1.39 -16.91 -18.72
CA ILE A 27 2.29 -17.48 -17.71
C ILE A 27 3.73 -17.03 -17.97
N ALA A 28 4.22 -17.22 -19.19
CA ALA A 28 5.58 -16.84 -19.58
C ALA A 28 5.83 -15.35 -19.33
N LEU A 29 4.87 -14.50 -19.68
CA LEU A 29 4.97 -13.06 -19.44
C LEU A 29 5.03 -12.68 -17.97
N ARG A 30 4.35 -13.40 -17.07
CA ARG A 30 4.44 -13.11 -15.63
C ARG A 30 5.83 -13.33 -15.08
N PHE A 31 6.53 -14.38 -15.51
CA PHE A 31 7.92 -14.62 -15.10
C PHE A 31 8.87 -13.65 -15.78
N LEU A 32 8.72 -13.43 -17.08
CA LEU A 32 9.51 -12.42 -17.80
C LEU A 32 9.36 -11.03 -17.17
N TRP A 33 8.16 -10.65 -16.73
CA TRP A 33 7.94 -9.38 -16.03
C TRP A 33 8.33 -9.43 -14.55
N GLY A 34 8.32 -10.61 -13.96
CA GLY A 34 8.63 -10.87 -12.56
C GLY A 34 10.09 -10.75 -12.18
N ASP A 35 11.00 -10.70 -13.15
CA ASP A 35 12.44 -10.52 -12.93
C ASP A 35 12.78 -9.24 -12.14
N ASP A 36 11.85 -8.28 -12.04
CA ASP A 36 11.98 -7.11 -11.19
C ASP A 36 10.58 -6.58 -10.82
N PHE A 37 10.48 -5.84 -9.70
CA PHE A 37 9.21 -5.34 -9.21
C PHE A 37 9.35 -4.02 -8.46
N ILE A 38 8.26 -3.26 -8.44
CA ILE A 38 8.19 -2.05 -7.62
C ILE A 38 8.16 -2.48 -6.16
N TYR A 39 9.16 -2.04 -5.41
CA TYR A 39 9.34 -2.37 -4.01
C TYR A 39 9.17 -1.10 -3.19
N ASN A 40 8.18 -1.03 -2.30
CA ASN A 40 7.82 0.22 -1.61
C ASN A 40 7.62 0.02 -0.10
N ILE A 41 7.39 1.12 0.63
CA ILE A 41 7.20 1.13 2.10
C ILE A 41 5.99 0.34 2.63
N PHE A 42 5.03 0.00 1.77
CA PHE A 42 3.89 -0.76 2.28
C PHE A 42 4.26 -2.23 2.47
N ILE A 43 5.20 -2.73 1.68
CA ILE A 43 5.55 -4.14 1.65
C ILE A 43 6.76 -4.50 2.51
N ASP A 44 7.80 -3.68 2.54
CA ASP A 44 8.95 -3.86 3.44
C ASP A 44 8.50 -3.99 4.89
N ARG A 45 7.54 -3.18 5.34
CA ARG A 45 6.97 -3.22 6.66
C ARG A 45 6.19 -4.50 6.92
N ASP A 46 5.42 -4.97 5.94
CA ASP A 46 4.68 -6.23 6.09
C ASP A 46 5.66 -7.43 6.04
N LEU A 47 6.76 -7.35 5.28
CA LEU A 47 7.88 -8.29 5.30
C LEU A 47 8.66 -8.24 6.61
N LEU A 48 8.92 -7.07 7.19
CA LEU A 48 9.57 -6.90 8.50
C LEU A 48 8.71 -7.51 9.60
N ARG A 49 7.39 -7.33 9.56
CA ARG A 49 6.46 -7.99 10.48
C ARG A 49 6.45 -9.51 10.32
N GLY A 50 6.64 -10.00 9.10
CA GLY A 50 6.92 -11.41 8.85
C GLY A 50 8.21 -11.84 9.52
N LEU A 51 9.29 -11.10 9.32
CA LEU A 51 10.62 -11.41 9.86
C LEU A 51 10.63 -11.43 11.41
N TYR A 52 10.03 -10.43 12.05
CA TYR A 52 9.95 -10.29 13.50
C TYR A 52 8.78 -11.05 14.14
N LEU A 53 8.10 -11.94 13.40
CA LEU A 53 6.97 -12.70 13.93
C LEU A 53 7.36 -13.62 15.10
N SER A 54 8.64 -14.01 15.21
CA SER A 54 9.14 -14.74 16.38
C SER A 54 9.18 -13.90 17.67
N ASP A 55 9.26 -12.58 17.53
CA ASP A 55 9.41 -11.64 18.64
C ASP A 55 8.07 -10.97 18.99
N GLU A 56 7.19 -10.81 17.98
CA GLU A 56 5.91 -10.12 18.13
C GLU A 56 4.73 -10.92 17.56
N PHE A 57 3.74 -11.22 18.42
CA PHE A 57 2.50 -11.83 17.98
C PHE A 57 1.66 -10.86 17.13
N GLN A 58 1.52 -11.15 15.83
CA GLN A 58 0.74 -10.32 14.92
C GLN A 58 -0.73 -10.77 14.91
N TYR A 59 -1.63 -9.89 15.35
CA TYR A 59 -3.10 -10.06 15.26
C TYR A 59 -3.78 -9.05 14.31
N LEU A 60 -2.98 -8.14 13.76
CA LEU A 60 -3.36 -7.14 12.77
C LEU A 60 -2.58 -7.39 11.48
N GLY A 61 -3.21 -7.11 10.34
CA GLY A 61 -2.63 -7.35 9.03
C GLY A 61 -1.98 -6.10 8.46
N SER A 62 -2.10 -5.92 7.17
CA SER A 62 -1.58 -4.76 6.45
C SER A 62 -2.23 -3.45 6.87
N GLU A 63 -1.57 -2.32 6.62
CA GLU A 63 -2.14 -1.02 7.00
C GLU A 63 -3.20 -0.47 6.07
N ILE A 64 -4.02 0.39 6.66
CA ILE A 64 -5.07 1.17 6.04
C ILE A 64 -4.78 2.64 6.34
N GLY A 65 -4.64 3.46 5.29
CA GLY A 65 -4.50 4.92 5.42
C GLY A 65 -3.18 5.41 6.01
N ALA A 66 -2.05 4.84 5.61
CA ALA A 66 -0.70 5.29 6.02
C ALA A 66 -0.49 5.26 7.56
N ASN A 67 -0.49 4.07 8.15
CA ASN A 67 -0.32 3.81 9.59
C ASN A 67 -1.46 4.22 10.52
N VAL A 68 -2.62 4.63 9.99
CA VAL A 68 -3.75 5.05 10.83
C VAL A 68 -4.51 3.84 11.39
N ALA A 69 -4.76 2.82 10.56
CA ALA A 69 -5.39 1.57 11.00
C ALA A 69 -4.75 0.36 10.29
N ARG A 70 -5.18 -0.85 10.65
CA ARG A 70 -4.72 -2.11 10.04
C ARG A 70 -5.89 -3.02 9.70
N THR A 71 -5.71 -3.87 8.68
CA THR A 71 -6.67 -4.91 8.34
C THR A 71 -6.83 -5.83 9.55
N PRO A 72 -8.06 -6.21 9.93
CA PRO A 72 -8.27 -7.14 11.02
C PRO A 72 -7.60 -8.51 10.69
N GLY A 73 -6.94 -9.11 11.68
CA GLY A 73 -6.27 -10.41 11.56
C GLY A 73 -4.84 -10.35 11.02
N GLY A 74 -3.94 -11.18 11.55
CA GLY A 74 -2.49 -11.12 11.26
C GLY A 74 -1.98 -12.01 10.14
N LEU A 75 -2.84 -12.76 9.43
CA LEU A 75 -2.45 -13.88 8.57
C LEU A 75 -1.38 -13.54 7.51
N MET A 76 -1.37 -12.31 7.00
CA MET A 76 -0.37 -11.85 6.04
C MET A 76 1.06 -11.93 6.59
N SER A 77 1.28 -11.56 7.86
CA SER A 77 2.59 -11.67 8.51
C SER A 77 3.02 -13.14 8.65
N TYR A 78 2.09 -14.05 8.96
CA TYR A 78 2.37 -15.50 9.03
C TYR A 78 2.70 -16.08 7.66
N PHE A 79 2.03 -15.61 6.60
CA PHE A 79 2.34 -15.99 5.23
C PHE A 79 3.77 -15.58 4.86
N PHE A 80 4.15 -14.33 5.10
CA PHE A 80 5.51 -13.87 4.82
C PHE A 80 6.57 -14.54 5.70
N TYR A 81 6.34 -14.69 7.00
CA TYR A 81 7.23 -15.42 7.89
C TYR A 81 7.53 -16.83 7.36
N THR A 82 6.51 -17.54 6.90
CA THR A 82 6.68 -18.91 6.35
C THR A 82 7.58 -18.90 5.13
N LEU A 83 7.42 -17.94 4.22
CA LEU A 83 8.27 -17.84 3.02
C LEU A 83 9.69 -17.37 3.36
N GLN A 84 9.83 -16.39 4.25
CA GLN A 84 11.11 -15.84 4.66
C GLN A 84 11.98 -16.84 5.43
N ARG A 85 11.36 -17.80 6.13
CA ARG A 85 12.06 -18.93 6.75
C ARG A 85 12.70 -19.87 5.73
N ILE A 86 12.19 -19.91 4.50
CA ILE A 86 12.81 -20.66 3.40
C ILE A 86 13.89 -19.79 2.75
N ASN A 87 13.56 -18.55 2.40
CA ASN A 87 14.49 -17.57 1.86
C ASN A 87 13.98 -16.15 2.16
N PRO A 88 14.74 -15.31 2.88
CA PRO A 88 14.30 -13.97 3.28
C PRO A 88 14.30 -12.94 2.14
N SER A 89 14.80 -13.29 0.95
CA SER A 89 14.84 -12.38 -0.19
C SER A 89 13.43 -11.96 -0.64
N PRO A 90 13.15 -10.65 -0.79
CA PRO A 90 11.91 -10.15 -1.39
C PRO A 90 11.64 -10.72 -2.80
N GLU A 91 12.69 -10.96 -3.59
CA GLU A 91 12.60 -11.57 -4.92
C GLU A 91 12.05 -12.98 -4.85
N PHE A 92 12.47 -13.78 -3.86
CA PHE A 92 11.92 -15.11 -3.63
C PHE A 92 10.43 -15.04 -3.27
N VAL A 93 10.06 -14.16 -2.34
CA VAL A 93 8.65 -13.98 -1.94
C VAL A 93 7.78 -13.57 -3.13
N HIS A 94 8.28 -12.64 -3.95
CA HIS A 94 7.61 -12.19 -5.16
C HIS A 94 7.46 -13.30 -6.21
N THR A 95 8.51 -14.08 -6.43
CA THR A 95 8.50 -15.24 -7.34
C THR A 95 7.45 -16.28 -6.90
N VAL A 96 7.32 -16.52 -5.60
CA VAL A 96 6.28 -17.40 -5.06
C VAL A 96 4.89 -16.83 -5.37
N ILE A 97 4.67 -15.52 -5.17
CA ILE A 97 3.38 -14.87 -5.48
C ILE A 97 3.05 -14.96 -6.97
N ILE A 98 4.01 -14.73 -7.86
CA ILE A 98 3.84 -14.93 -9.30
C ILE A 98 3.48 -16.38 -9.62
N SER A 99 4.12 -17.34 -8.96
CA SER A 99 3.84 -18.76 -9.13
C SER A 99 2.41 -19.11 -8.69
N LEU A 100 1.93 -18.53 -7.58
CA LEU A 100 0.54 -18.68 -7.12
C LEU A 100 -0.46 -18.06 -8.11
N ASP A 101 -0.13 -16.95 -8.77
CA ASP A 101 -0.98 -16.37 -9.82
C ASP A 101 -0.95 -17.20 -11.12
N CYS A 102 0.20 -17.78 -11.47
CA CYS A 102 0.27 -18.74 -12.59
C CYS A 102 -0.59 -19.97 -12.30
N LEU A 103 -0.67 -20.42 -11.04
CA LEU A 103 -1.56 -21.49 -10.64
C LEU A 103 -3.04 -21.11 -10.83
N VAL A 104 -3.42 -19.84 -10.61
CA VAL A 104 -4.78 -19.35 -10.90
C VAL A 104 -5.18 -19.59 -12.35
N LEU A 105 -4.28 -19.32 -13.30
CA LEU A 105 -4.51 -19.56 -14.73
C LEU A 105 -4.83 -21.03 -15.07
N LEU A 106 -4.26 -21.97 -14.32
CA LEU A 106 -4.50 -23.39 -14.49
C LEU A 106 -5.76 -23.86 -13.75
N LEU A 107 -6.05 -23.26 -12.59
CA LEU A 107 -7.21 -23.58 -11.77
C LEU A 107 -8.52 -23.08 -12.39
N ILE A 108 -8.53 -21.92 -13.05
CA ILE A 108 -9.77 -21.37 -13.65
C ILE A 108 -10.42 -22.40 -14.62
N PRO A 109 -9.73 -22.91 -15.65
CA PRO A 109 -10.33 -23.91 -16.54
C PRO A 109 -10.70 -25.18 -15.81
N LYS A 110 -9.86 -25.65 -14.87
CA LYS A 110 -10.10 -26.88 -14.11
C LYS A 110 -11.36 -26.82 -13.26
N LEU A 111 -11.57 -25.72 -12.55
CA LEU A 111 -12.61 -25.57 -11.54
C LEU A 111 -13.94 -25.08 -12.12
N PHE A 112 -13.91 -24.23 -13.15
CA PHE A 112 -15.10 -23.60 -13.71
C PHE A 112 -15.68 -24.28 -14.96
N THR A 113 -14.95 -25.18 -15.63
CA THR A 113 -15.46 -25.94 -16.80
C THR A 113 -16.79 -26.62 -16.53
N ARG A 114 -17.00 -27.15 -15.32
CA ARG A 114 -18.25 -27.81 -14.93
C ARG A 114 -19.47 -26.89 -14.80
N PHE A 115 -19.26 -25.58 -14.67
CA PHE A 115 -20.33 -24.59 -14.50
C PHE A 115 -20.63 -23.83 -15.79
N ILE A 116 -19.60 -23.43 -16.53
CA ILE A 116 -19.74 -22.57 -17.71
C ILE A 116 -19.28 -23.24 -19.02
N GLY A 117 -18.83 -24.50 -18.98
CA GLY A 117 -18.28 -25.20 -20.13
C GLY A 117 -16.79 -24.96 -20.32
N ARG A 118 -16.14 -25.88 -21.06
CA ARG A 118 -14.68 -25.90 -21.24
C ARG A 118 -14.18 -24.68 -22.02
N GLU A 119 -14.86 -24.34 -23.10
CA GLU A 119 -14.49 -23.23 -23.99
C GLU A 119 -14.57 -21.90 -23.26
N SER A 120 -15.68 -21.62 -22.58
CA SER A 120 -15.81 -20.43 -21.74
C SER A 120 -14.78 -20.39 -20.63
N ALA A 121 -14.52 -21.49 -19.92
CA ALA A 121 -13.55 -21.48 -18.83
C ALA A 121 -12.11 -21.24 -19.32
N LEU A 122 -11.73 -21.78 -20.48
CA LEU A 122 -10.45 -21.45 -21.13
C LEU A 122 -10.40 -19.98 -21.55
N PHE A 123 -11.49 -19.44 -22.10
CA PHE A 123 -11.57 -18.03 -22.46
C PHE A 123 -11.48 -17.10 -21.24
N VAL A 124 -12.12 -17.45 -20.11
CA VAL A 124 -11.98 -16.71 -18.83
C VAL A 124 -10.53 -16.71 -18.37
N ALA A 125 -9.83 -17.84 -18.44
CA ALA A 125 -8.41 -17.90 -18.10
C ALA A 125 -7.53 -17.08 -19.05
N ALA A 126 -7.82 -17.08 -20.36
CA ALA A 126 -7.09 -16.24 -21.32
C ALA A 126 -7.39 -14.73 -21.13
N LEU A 127 -8.61 -14.35 -20.72
CA LEU A 127 -8.91 -12.98 -20.31
C LEU A 127 -8.18 -12.60 -19.03
N TYR A 128 -8.14 -13.48 -18.02
CA TYR A 128 -7.38 -13.28 -16.78
C TYR A 128 -5.89 -13.12 -17.05
N ALA A 129 -5.32 -13.92 -17.96
CA ALA A 129 -3.93 -13.86 -18.37
C ALA A 129 -3.50 -12.48 -18.84
N SER A 130 -4.44 -11.73 -19.43
CA SER A 130 -4.24 -10.41 -20.01
C SER A 130 -4.92 -9.29 -19.21
N ALA A 131 -5.44 -9.56 -18.01
CA ALA A 131 -6.21 -8.59 -17.24
C ALA A 131 -5.27 -7.56 -16.57
N PRO A 132 -5.34 -6.26 -16.91
CA PRO A 132 -4.45 -5.24 -16.37
C PRO A 132 -4.46 -5.15 -14.86
N ILE A 133 -5.64 -5.33 -14.23
CA ILE A 133 -5.76 -5.36 -12.76
C ILE A 133 -4.79 -6.37 -12.15
N VAL A 134 -4.69 -7.57 -12.73
CA VAL A 134 -3.83 -8.64 -12.19
C VAL A 134 -2.37 -8.28 -12.40
N LEU A 135 -2.04 -7.73 -13.56
CA LEU A 135 -0.67 -7.42 -13.94
C LEU A 135 -0.12 -6.20 -13.19
N GLU A 136 -0.94 -5.16 -12.99
CA GLU A 136 -0.66 -4.04 -12.08
C GLU A 136 -0.42 -4.54 -10.65
N CYS A 137 -1.19 -5.54 -10.20
CA CYS A 137 -0.94 -6.15 -8.90
C CYS A 137 0.40 -6.91 -8.90
N LEU A 138 0.70 -7.74 -9.90
CA LEU A 138 1.91 -8.55 -9.91
C LEU A 138 3.19 -7.74 -10.09
N TRP A 139 3.14 -6.56 -10.69
CA TRP A 139 4.31 -5.68 -10.73
C TRP A 139 4.67 -5.11 -9.35
N LYS A 140 3.73 -5.10 -8.42
CA LYS A 140 3.97 -4.60 -7.07
C LYS A 140 4.00 -5.78 -6.13
N LEU A 141 5.08 -5.91 -5.36
CA LEU A 141 4.98 -6.73 -4.17
C LEU A 141 4.12 -5.95 -3.17
N TRP A 142 2.84 -6.32 -3.06
CA TRP A 142 1.86 -5.67 -2.18
C TRP A 142 0.69 -6.63 -1.87
N ASN A 143 -0.13 -6.26 -0.90
CA ASN A 143 -1.12 -7.13 -0.25
C ASN A 143 -2.16 -7.72 -1.22
N PRO A 144 -2.71 -6.98 -2.20
CA PRO A 144 -3.65 -7.52 -3.17
C PRO A 144 -3.10 -8.69 -4.00
N SER A 145 -1.79 -8.83 -4.19
CA SER A 145 -1.22 -9.80 -5.15
C SER A 145 -1.36 -11.26 -4.71
N ILE A 146 -1.56 -11.51 -3.43
CA ILE A 146 -1.74 -12.87 -2.87
C ILE A 146 -3.22 -13.32 -3.01
N THR A 147 -4.13 -12.36 -3.08
CA THR A 147 -5.57 -12.59 -3.00
C THR A 147 -6.23 -13.30 -4.19
N PRO A 148 -5.71 -13.27 -5.45
CA PRO A 148 -6.41 -13.88 -6.57
C PRO A 148 -6.58 -15.40 -6.47
N LEU A 149 -5.60 -16.12 -5.92
CA LEU A 149 -5.72 -17.55 -5.67
C LEU A 149 -6.90 -17.87 -4.74
N LEU A 150 -7.02 -17.10 -3.65
CA LEU A 150 -8.11 -17.26 -2.70
C LEU A 150 -9.45 -16.86 -3.33
N SER A 151 -9.49 -15.80 -4.16
CA SER A 151 -10.68 -15.41 -4.93
C SER A 151 -11.24 -16.56 -5.76
N VAL A 152 -10.38 -17.30 -6.48
CA VAL A 152 -10.80 -18.44 -7.30
C VAL A 152 -11.54 -19.46 -6.45
N PHE A 153 -10.99 -19.82 -5.29
CA PHE A 153 -11.64 -20.78 -4.39
C PHE A 153 -12.91 -20.23 -3.74
N ILE A 154 -12.95 -18.93 -3.37
CA ILE A 154 -14.14 -18.26 -2.84
C ILE A 154 -15.30 -18.37 -3.84
N TYR A 155 -15.08 -17.99 -5.10
CA TYR A 155 -16.13 -18.03 -6.12
C TYR A 155 -16.48 -19.46 -6.54
N TRP A 156 -15.50 -20.34 -6.65
CA TRP A 156 -15.73 -21.76 -6.91
C TRP A 156 -16.62 -22.41 -5.85
N SER A 157 -16.31 -22.21 -4.57
CA SER A 157 -17.08 -22.75 -3.45
C SER A 157 -18.49 -22.16 -3.36
N LEU A 158 -18.67 -20.86 -3.67
CA LEU A 158 -20.00 -20.28 -3.85
C LEU A 158 -20.79 -21.00 -4.95
N LEU A 159 -20.19 -21.22 -6.12
CA LEU A 159 -20.87 -21.90 -7.23
C LEU A 159 -21.19 -23.36 -6.90
N VAL A 160 -20.30 -24.06 -6.19
CA VAL A 160 -20.56 -25.42 -5.67
C VAL A 160 -21.77 -25.41 -4.73
N PHE A 161 -21.86 -24.43 -3.84
CA PHE A 161 -23.01 -24.29 -2.95
C PHE A 161 -24.30 -24.03 -3.73
N VAL A 162 -24.32 -23.04 -4.63
CA VAL A 162 -25.56 -22.60 -5.29
C VAL A 162 -26.00 -23.53 -6.43
N ILE A 163 -25.07 -24.15 -7.16
CA ILE A 163 -25.40 -24.96 -8.35
C ILE A 163 -25.48 -26.44 -7.98
N GLU A 164 -24.52 -26.95 -7.20
CA GLU A 164 -24.45 -28.38 -6.85
C GLU A 164 -25.13 -28.69 -5.51
N ASN A 165 -25.65 -27.67 -4.81
CA ASN A 165 -26.31 -27.79 -3.51
C ASN A 165 -25.45 -28.50 -2.44
N ARG A 166 -24.12 -28.32 -2.50
CA ARG A 166 -23.20 -28.90 -1.52
C ARG A 166 -23.02 -27.95 -0.34
N GLN A 167 -23.68 -28.28 0.77
CA GLN A 167 -23.77 -27.43 1.96
C GLN A 167 -22.40 -27.06 2.57
N TRP A 168 -21.40 -27.95 2.51
CA TRP A 168 -20.05 -27.69 3.05
C TRP A 168 -19.32 -26.52 2.36
N ALA A 169 -19.72 -26.17 1.13
CA ALA A 169 -19.01 -25.18 0.34
C ALA A 169 -19.29 -23.74 0.78
N LEU A 170 -20.44 -23.48 1.43
CA LEU A 170 -20.73 -22.15 1.98
C LEU A 170 -19.84 -21.83 3.20
N PRO A 171 -19.66 -22.73 4.18
CA PRO A 171 -18.67 -22.53 5.22
C PRO A 171 -17.25 -22.33 4.72
N LEU A 172 -16.83 -23.09 3.69
CA LEU A 172 -15.52 -22.89 3.07
C LEU A 172 -15.38 -21.49 2.46
N SER A 173 -16.40 -21.01 1.73
CA SER A 173 -16.33 -19.68 1.10
C SER A 173 -16.22 -18.57 2.15
N PHE A 174 -16.95 -18.67 3.26
CA PHE A 174 -16.88 -17.71 4.37
C PHE A 174 -15.54 -17.77 5.13
N ALA A 175 -14.98 -18.96 5.35
CA ALA A 175 -13.64 -19.11 5.89
C ALA A 175 -12.60 -18.43 4.98
N LEU A 176 -12.67 -18.69 3.67
CA LEU A 176 -11.76 -18.10 2.71
C LEU A 176 -11.94 -16.57 2.60
N ILE A 177 -13.16 -16.05 2.68
CA ILE A 177 -13.39 -14.61 2.77
C ILE A 177 -12.69 -14.05 4.01
N GLY A 178 -12.88 -14.66 5.17
CA GLY A 178 -12.27 -14.23 6.43
C GLY A 178 -10.73 -14.26 6.43
N ILE A 179 -10.14 -15.27 5.78
CA ILE A 179 -8.70 -15.38 5.52
C ILE A 179 -8.24 -14.25 4.57
N THR A 180 -8.92 -14.10 3.43
CA THR A 180 -8.51 -13.17 2.37
C THR A 180 -8.66 -11.72 2.81
N SER A 181 -9.66 -11.40 3.64
CA SER A 181 -9.85 -10.06 4.18
C SER A 181 -8.76 -9.61 5.15
N GLN A 182 -7.95 -10.53 5.69
CA GLN A 182 -6.75 -10.18 6.47
C GLN A 182 -5.61 -9.67 5.58
N PHE A 183 -5.53 -10.13 4.33
CA PHE A 183 -4.62 -9.58 3.32
C PHE A 183 -5.16 -8.25 2.77
N HIS A 184 -6.46 -8.16 2.48
CA HIS A 184 -7.07 -6.95 1.96
C HIS A 184 -8.54 -6.79 2.37
N VAL A 185 -8.85 -5.73 3.13
CA VAL A 185 -10.17 -5.54 3.77
C VAL A 185 -11.36 -5.52 2.79
N SER A 186 -11.14 -5.19 1.51
CA SER A 186 -12.22 -5.11 0.51
C SER A 186 -12.98 -6.43 0.34
N TYR A 187 -12.38 -7.57 0.67
CA TYR A 187 -13.05 -8.87 0.60
C TYR A 187 -14.23 -9.02 1.56
N LEU A 188 -14.32 -8.20 2.62
CA LEU A 188 -15.49 -8.18 3.50
C LEU A 188 -16.79 -7.80 2.77
N ILE A 189 -16.70 -7.06 1.65
CA ILE A 189 -17.85 -6.70 0.81
C ILE A 189 -18.52 -7.95 0.21
N LEU A 190 -17.80 -9.07 0.09
CA LEU A 190 -18.36 -10.31 -0.44
C LEU A 190 -19.38 -10.95 0.51
N ILE A 191 -19.32 -10.68 1.82
CA ILE A 191 -20.28 -11.24 2.78
C ILE A 191 -21.72 -10.77 2.49
N PRO A 192 -22.04 -9.47 2.52
CA PRO A 192 -23.40 -9.02 2.22
C PRO A 192 -23.82 -9.40 0.80
N LEU A 193 -22.89 -9.37 -0.16
CA LEU A 193 -23.16 -9.77 -1.54
C LEU A 193 -23.58 -11.25 -1.65
N PHE A 194 -22.86 -12.15 -0.98
CA PHE A 194 -23.18 -13.58 -1.00
C PHE A 194 -24.49 -13.85 -0.29
N LEU A 195 -24.75 -13.18 0.85
CA LEU A 195 -26.02 -13.28 1.56
C LEU A 195 -27.20 -12.84 0.69
N ILE A 196 -27.06 -11.75 -0.08
CA ILE A 196 -28.09 -11.28 -1.02
C ILE A 196 -28.36 -12.34 -2.10
N ILE A 197 -27.31 -12.89 -2.73
CA ILE A 197 -27.45 -13.92 -3.77
C ILE A 197 -28.14 -15.16 -3.22
N ILE A 198 -27.71 -15.61 -2.04
CA ILE A 198 -28.26 -16.76 -1.34
C ILE A 198 -29.73 -16.54 -0.98
N PHE A 199 -30.09 -15.35 -0.50
CA PHE A 199 -31.46 -14.99 -0.15
C PHE A 199 -32.36 -14.91 -1.39
N ILE A 200 -31.90 -14.30 -2.49
CA ILE A 200 -32.67 -14.14 -3.73
C ILE A 200 -32.95 -15.50 -4.40
N PHE A 201 -31.95 -16.37 -4.51
CA PHE A 201 -32.08 -17.60 -5.29
C PHE A 201 -32.35 -18.87 -4.47
N TYR A 202 -31.98 -18.88 -3.20
CA TYR A 202 -31.81 -20.13 -2.46
C TYR A 202 -32.45 -20.14 -1.07
N ARG A 203 -33.32 -19.17 -0.76
CA ARG A 203 -34.00 -19.05 0.55
C ARG A 203 -34.58 -20.37 1.09
N ARG A 204 -35.18 -21.20 0.23
CA ARG A 204 -35.87 -22.43 0.64
C ARG A 204 -34.96 -23.63 0.93
N GLN A 205 -33.70 -23.60 0.48
CA GLN A 205 -32.77 -24.73 0.58
C GLN A 205 -31.67 -24.50 1.63
N LEU A 206 -31.70 -23.38 2.34
CA LEU A 206 -30.74 -23.04 3.38
C LEU A 206 -31.08 -23.76 4.68
N ALA A 207 -30.29 -24.78 5.02
CA ALA A 207 -30.30 -25.30 6.37
C ALA A 207 -29.68 -24.25 7.31
N THR A 208 -30.38 -23.93 8.41
CA THR A 208 -29.88 -23.00 9.44
C THR A 208 -28.50 -23.39 9.94
N LYS A 209 -28.22 -24.70 10.04
CA LYS A 209 -26.90 -25.25 10.40
C LYS A 209 -25.81 -24.80 9.43
N THR A 210 -26.08 -24.75 8.13
CA THR A 210 -25.11 -24.31 7.12
C THR A 210 -24.78 -22.83 7.27
N ILE A 211 -25.77 -21.98 7.51
CA ILE A 211 -25.56 -20.54 7.77
C ILE A 211 -24.75 -20.35 9.04
N LEU A 212 -25.11 -21.06 10.11
CA LEU A 212 -24.38 -21.01 11.38
C LEU A 212 -22.92 -21.44 11.19
N PHE A 213 -22.67 -22.56 10.52
CA PHE A 213 -21.30 -23.00 10.23
C PHE A 213 -20.55 -22.02 9.34
N ALA A 214 -21.20 -21.34 8.40
CA ALA A 214 -20.54 -20.32 7.60
C ALA A 214 -20.13 -19.10 8.43
N PHE A 215 -21.02 -18.62 9.28
CA PHE A 215 -20.72 -17.55 10.22
C PHE A 215 -19.60 -17.93 11.20
N CYS A 216 -19.70 -19.12 11.82
CA CYS A 216 -18.65 -19.62 12.71
C CYS A 216 -17.31 -19.79 12.00
N SER A 217 -17.30 -20.30 10.76
CA SER A 217 -16.06 -20.49 10.00
C SER A 217 -15.38 -19.14 9.68
N PHE A 218 -16.16 -18.11 9.36
CA PHE A 218 -15.65 -16.74 9.25
C PHE A 218 -15.08 -16.24 10.59
N LEU A 219 -15.84 -16.35 11.68
CA LEU A 219 -15.40 -15.88 13.01
C LEU A 219 -14.14 -16.58 13.51
N VAL A 220 -13.98 -17.88 13.25
CA VAL A 220 -12.80 -18.65 13.64
C VAL A 220 -11.53 -18.05 13.03
N THR A 221 -11.59 -17.59 11.77
CA THR A 221 -10.42 -16.94 11.13
C THR A 221 -10.05 -15.61 11.79
N TYR A 222 -11.01 -14.97 12.45
CA TYR A 222 -10.86 -13.70 13.17
C TYR A 222 -10.60 -13.87 14.67
N LEU A 223 -10.57 -15.10 15.17
CA LEU A 223 -10.50 -15.35 16.61
C LEU A 223 -9.32 -14.64 17.30
N PRO A 224 -8.07 -14.68 16.77
CA PRO A 224 -6.96 -13.96 17.41
C PRO A 224 -7.19 -12.44 17.53
N TYR A 225 -7.73 -11.82 16.47
CA TYR A 225 -8.07 -10.40 16.45
C TYR A 225 -9.17 -10.08 17.47
N LEU A 226 -10.24 -10.88 17.49
CA LEU A 226 -11.38 -10.65 18.38
C LEU A 226 -11.01 -10.81 19.86
N LEU A 227 -10.15 -11.78 20.20
CA LEU A 227 -9.71 -11.99 21.59
C LEU A 227 -8.92 -10.81 22.15
N ILE A 228 -8.25 -10.01 21.30
CA ILE A 228 -7.43 -8.87 21.70
C ILE A 228 -8.22 -7.55 21.59
N GLU A 229 -8.97 -7.34 20.51
CA GLU A 229 -9.67 -6.08 20.25
C GLU A 229 -10.99 -5.94 21.01
N VAL A 230 -11.70 -7.05 21.31
CA VAL A 230 -12.97 -6.98 22.07
C VAL A 230 -12.73 -6.40 23.47
N PRO A 231 -11.77 -6.91 24.29
CA PRO A 231 -11.49 -6.31 25.59
C PRO A 231 -10.96 -4.87 25.51
N ALA A 232 -10.31 -4.51 24.40
CA ALA A 232 -9.77 -3.17 24.17
C ALA A 232 -10.82 -2.16 23.69
N GLY A 233 -12.05 -2.58 23.39
CA GLY A 233 -13.11 -1.70 22.88
C GLY A 233 -12.99 -1.35 21.40
N PHE A 234 -12.36 -2.22 20.60
CA PHE A 234 -12.22 -2.11 19.15
C PHE A 234 -11.55 -0.82 18.61
N PRO A 235 -10.42 -0.35 19.19
CA PRO A 235 -9.77 0.89 18.76
C PRO A 235 -9.37 0.87 17.27
N ASN A 236 -8.86 -0.25 16.75
CA ASN A 236 -8.44 -0.34 15.35
C ASN A 236 -9.63 -0.26 14.39
N PHE A 237 -10.76 -0.87 14.75
CA PHE A 237 -11.99 -0.83 13.96
C PHE A 237 -12.61 0.57 13.98
N ALA A 238 -12.68 1.22 15.15
CA ALA A 238 -13.18 2.59 15.28
C ALA A 238 -12.37 3.55 14.40
N THR A 239 -11.04 3.41 14.42
CA THR A 239 -10.12 4.21 13.60
C THR A 239 -10.28 3.94 12.10
N SER A 240 -10.49 2.67 11.72
CA SER A 240 -10.77 2.29 10.33
C SER A 240 -12.07 2.93 9.81
N ILE A 241 -13.12 2.94 10.63
CA ILE A 241 -14.41 3.58 10.27
C ILE A 241 -14.25 5.08 10.17
N SER A 242 -13.62 5.73 11.16
CA SER A 242 -13.46 7.18 11.15
C SER A 242 -12.68 7.65 9.92
N LEU A 243 -11.68 6.87 9.51
CA LEU A 243 -10.91 7.13 8.30
C LEU A 243 -11.76 6.99 7.04
N GLY A 244 -12.58 5.93 6.95
CA GLY A 244 -13.51 5.74 5.83
C GLY A 244 -14.53 6.87 5.71
N LEU A 245 -15.03 7.38 6.84
CA LEU A 245 -15.92 8.54 6.88
C LEU A 245 -15.20 9.84 6.52
N ALA A 246 -13.95 10.04 6.96
CA ALA A 246 -13.16 11.22 6.63
C ALA A 246 -12.79 11.32 5.14
N PHE A 247 -12.61 10.18 4.46
CA PHE A 247 -12.36 10.17 3.02
C PHE A 247 -13.61 10.37 2.16
N ASN A 248 -14.80 10.18 2.73
CA ASN A 248 -16.04 10.49 2.05
C ASN A 248 -16.30 11.98 2.19
N ASN A 249 -15.79 12.79 1.26
CA ASN A 249 -16.11 14.22 1.18
C ASN A 249 -17.63 14.36 1.01
N PRO A 250 -18.38 14.84 2.03
CA PRO A 250 -19.84 14.87 2.00
C PRO A 250 -20.40 15.87 0.99
N GLU A 251 -19.55 16.71 0.39
CA GLU A 251 -19.96 17.77 -0.54
C GLU A 251 -20.24 17.30 -1.96
N LYS A 252 -19.86 16.07 -2.35
CA LYS A 252 -20.28 15.51 -3.64
C LYS A 252 -21.67 14.89 -3.50
N ASN A 253 -22.71 15.70 -3.70
CA ASN A 253 -24.04 15.21 -4.05
C ASN A 253 -23.91 14.39 -5.34
N LEU A 254 -23.79 13.07 -5.20
CA LEU A 254 -23.72 12.12 -6.31
C LEU A 254 -25.11 12.07 -6.96
N ASP A 255 -25.33 12.91 -7.97
CA ASP A 255 -26.47 12.72 -8.87
C ASP A 255 -26.32 11.36 -9.54
N ILE A 256 -27.33 10.50 -9.40
CA ILE A 256 -27.34 9.13 -9.95
C ILE A 256 -27.06 9.15 -11.46
N LEU A 257 -27.52 10.19 -12.18
CA LEU A 257 -27.22 10.33 -13.60
C LEU A 257 -25.75 10.68 -13.83
N SER A 258 -25.20 11.65 -13.08
CA SER A 258 -23.76 11.95 -13.12
C SER A 258 -22.89 10.73 -12.80
N VAL A 259 -23.35 9.84 -11.91
CA VAL A 259 -22.68 8.60 -11.55
C VAL A 259 -22.74 7.57 -12.68
N LEU A 260 -23.90 7.39 -13.32
CA LEU A 260 -24.09 6.43 -14.41
C LEU A 260 -23.40 6.84 -15.71
N PHE A 261 -23.25 8.14 -15.96
CA PHE A 261 -22.52 8.69 -17.11
C PHE A 261 -21.08 9.10 -16.78
N ASN A 262 -20.61 8.83 -15.56
CA ASN A 262 -19.21 9.04 -15.21
C ASN A 262 -18.34 8.11 -16.05
N GLU A 263 -17.27 8.64 -16.65
CA GLU A 263 -16.25 7.85 -17.35
C GLU A 263 -15.77 6.67 -16.50
N GLY A 264 -15.71 6.84 -15.17
CA GLY A 264 -15.35 5.80 -14.22
C GLY A 264 -16.21 4.54 -14.23
N VAL A 265 -17.47 4.60 -14.67
CA VAL A 265 -18.33 3.41 -14.86
C VAL A 265 -17.79 2.57 -16.00
N LEU A 266 -17.52 3.20 -17.15
CA LEU A 266 -17.01 2.53 -18.34
C LEU A 266 -15.61 1.97 -18.06
N VAL A 267 -14.77 2.74 -17.37
CA VAL A 267 -13.46 2.31 -16.88
C VAL A 267 -13.56 1.09 -15.99
N SER A 268 -14.47 1.09 -15.03
CA SER A 268 -14.67 -0.02 -14.11
C SER A 268 -15.19 -1.25 -14.85
N ALA A 269 -16.18 -1.10 -15.73
CA ALA A 269 -16.72 -2.18 -16.55
C ALA A 269 -15.66 -2.79 -17.46
N ALA A 270 -14.84 -1.94 -18.10
CA ALA A 270 -13.69 -2.35 -18.88
C ALA A 270 -12.74 -3.18 -18.02
N ARG A 271 -12.25 -2.63 -16.90
CA ARG A 271 -11.32 -3.32 -15.99
C ARG A 271 -11.85 -4.68 -15.49
N LEU A 272 -13.13 -4.77 -15.12
CA LEU A 272 -13.77 -5.99 -14.64
C LEU A 272 -13.92 -7.09 -15.70
N THR A 273 -14.00 -6.69 -16.97
CA THR A 273 -14.04 -7.61 -18.11
C THR A 273 -12.64 -7.88 -18.68
N GLY A 274 -11.61 -7.51 -17.92
CA GLY A 274 -10.20 -7.67 -18.26
C GLY A 274 -9.66 -6.56 -19.16
N GLY A 275 -10.41 -5.52 -19.51
CA GLY A 275 -9.96 -4.45 -20.38
C GLY A 275 -9.11 -3.35 -19.74
N ARG A 276 -8.53 -2.49 -20.58
CA ARG A 276 -7.63 -1.38 -20.19
C ARG A 276 -8.33 -0.03 -20.18
N THR A 277 -7.82 0.86 -19.33
CA THR A 277 -7.89 2.33 -19.44
C THR A 277 -6.61 2.97 -19.99
N PHE A 278 -5.50 2.22 -20.00
CA PHE A 278 -4.14 2.74 -20.13
C PHE A 278 -3.74 3.33 -21.51
N LEU A 279 -4.52 3.09 -22.57
CA LEU A 279 -4.10 3.43 -23.92
C LEU A 279 -4.11 4.94 -24.21
N GLN A 280 -4.86 5.75 -23.46
CA GLN A 280 -4.90 7.19 -23.71
C GLN A 280 -3.61 7.95 -23.35
N GLU A 281 -2.70 7.37 -22.54
CA GLU A 281 -1.48 8.07 -22.11
C GLU A 281 -0.21 7.51 -22.74
N ASN A 282 -0.26 6.34 -23.39
CA ASN A 282 0.93 5.59 -23.79
C ASN A 282 0.79 4.84 -25.12
N ILE A 283 -0.23 5.13 -25.94
CA ILE A 283 -0.13 4.78 -27.36
C ILE A 283 1.05 5.59 -27.89
N PRO A 284 2.06 4.99 -28.55
CA PRO A 284 3.10 5.75 -29.22
C PRO A 284 2.43 6.85 -30.03
N SER A 285 2.83 8.11 -29.88
CA SER A 285 2.16 9.26 -30.53
C SER A 285 1.86 9.01 -32.02
N VAL A 286 2.74 8.27 -32.69
CA VAL A 286 2.60 7.80 -34.08
C VAL A 286 1.30 7.01 -34.34
N LEU A 287 0.81 6.21 -33.39
CA LEU A 287 -0.43 5.44 -33.50
C LEU A 287 -1.66 6.25 -33.07
N GLU A 288 -1.49 7.29 -32.24
CA GLU A 288 -2.59 8.17 -31.84
C GLU A 288 -3.15 8.98 -33.02
N GLU A 289 -2.29 9.29 -34.00
CA GLU A 289 -2.64 10.04 -35.21
C GLU A 289 -3.57 9.28 -36.18
N PHE A 290 -3.73 7.97 -36.00
CA PHE A 290 -4.52 7.12 -36.90
C PHE A 290 -5.79 6.58 -36.20
N PRO A 291 -6.98 7.16 -36.49
CA PRO A 291 -8.24 6.79 -35.83
C PRO A 291 -8.58 5.29 -35.88
N ILE A 292 -8.17 4.60 -36.95
CA ILE A 292 -8.44 3.17 -37.14
C ILE A 292 -7.64 2.28 -36.18
N PHE A 293 -6.40 2.67 -35.85
CA PHE A 293 -5.59 1.92 -34.88
C PHE A 293 -6.07 2.18 -33.46
N ASN A 294 -6.48 3.42 -33.14
CA ASN A 294 -7.15 3.74 -31.87
C ASN A 294 -8.44 2.92 -31.69
N LEU A 295 -9.32 2.90 -32.70
CA LEU A 295 -10.55 2.11 -32.66
C LEU A 295 -10.25 0.60 -32.51
N GLY A 296 -9.30 0.08 -33.30
CA GLY A 296 -8.88 -1.31 -33.21
C GLY A 296 -8.34 -1.68 -31.83
N ALA A 297 -7.53 -0.80 -31.23
CA ALA A 297 -7.03 -0.97 -29.88
C ALA A 297 -8.16 -0.91 -28.84
N HIS A 298 -9.08 0.06 -28.93
CA HIS A 298 -10.25 0.11 -28.05
C HIS A 298 -11.07 -1.17 -28.10
N VAL A 299 -11.30 -1.72 -29.30
CA VAL A 299 -12.03 -2.98 -29.47
C VAL A 299 -11.25 -4.17 -28.89
N ALA A 300 -9.98 -4.32 -29.25
CA ALA A 300 -9.16 -5.45 -28.80
C ALA A 300 -8.98 -5.47 -27.27
N PHE A 301 -8.73 -4.32 -26.67
CA PHE A 301 -8.53 -4.20 -25.23
C PHE A 301 -9.86 -4.24 -24.45
N ASN A 302 -11.02 -4.01 -25.08
CA ASN A 302 -12.32 -4.08 -24.40
C ASN A 302 -13.20 -5.23 -24.90
N ILE A 303 -12.60 -6.28 -25.49
CA ILE A 303 -13.37 -7.40 -26.04
C ILE A 303 -14.32 -8.02 -25.00
N GLY A 304 -13.90 -8.18 -23.74
CA GLY A 304 -14.77 -8.68 -22.68
C GLY A 304 -16.02 -7.81 -22.47
N LEU A 305 -15.85 -6.48 -22.46
CA LEU A 305 -16.93 -5.51 -22.29
C LEU A 305 -17.90 -5.54 -23.48
N ILE A 306 -17.38 -5.63 -24.71
CA ILE A 306 -18.19 -5.70 -25.93
C ILE A 306 -19.07 -6.95 -25.91
N LEU A 307 -18.49 -8.11 -25.53
CA LEU A 307 -19.25 -9.36 -25.41
C LEU A 307 -20.34 -9.25 -24.34
N VAL A 308 -20.01 -8.64 -23.20
CA VAL A 308 -20.97 -8.39 -22.12
C VAL A 308 -22.09 -7.46 -22.57
N ALA A 309 -21.79 -6.35 -23.25
CA ALA A 309 -22.78 -5.40 -23.73
C ALA A 309 -23.75 -6.05 -24.74
N PHE A 310 -23.23 -6.85 -25.68
CA PHE A 310 -24.05 -7.62 -26.61
C PHE A 310 -24.96 -8.60 -25.87
N TYR A 311 -24.44 -9.30 -24.86
CA TYR A 311 -25.22 -10.26 -24.09
C TYR A 311 -26.31 -9.58 -23.26
N ILE A 312 -26.03 -8.43 -22.64
CA ILE A 312 -27.03 -7.63 -21.93
C ILE A 312 -28.13 -7.17 -22.90
N ALA A 313 -27.78 -6.69 -24.09
CA ALA A 313 -28.76 -6.29 -25.11
C ALA A 313 -29.66 -7.47 -25.52
N LYS A 314 -29.08 -8.67 -25.68
CA LYS A 314 -29.85 -9.91 -25.92
C LYS A 314 -30.81 -10.21 -24.77
N LEU A 315 -30.36 -10.14 -23.51
CA LEU A 315 -31.20 -10.36 -22.33
C LEU A 315 -32.35 -9.35 -22.24
N ALA A 316 -32.09 -8.08 -22.54
CA ALA A 316 -33.10 -7.03 -22.59
C ALA A 316 -34.16 -7.34 -23.67
N LEU A 317 -33.72 -7.74 -24.87
CA LEU A 317 -34.61 -8.12 -25.97
C LEU A 317 -35.47 -9.35 -25.61
N ASP A 318 -34.87 -10.38 -25.01
CA ASP A 318 -35.59 -11.58 -24.57
C ASP A 318 -36.62 -11.23 -23.47
N THR A 319 -36.27 -10.32 -22.55
CA THR A 319 -37.18 -9.81 -21.53
C THR A 319 -38.35 -9.03 -22.14
N LEU A 320 -38.09 -8.14 -23.11
CA LEU A 320 -39.14 -7.39 -23.83
C LEU A 320 -40.09 -8.32 -24.57
N ARG A 321 -39.55 -9.34 -25.26
CA ARG A 321 -40.35 -10.37 -25.95
C ARG A 321 -41.24 -11.15 -24.98
N LYS A 322 -40.71 -11.47 -23.80
CA LYS A 322 -41.48 -12.13 -22.74
C LYS A 322 -42.62 -11.26 -22.23
N VAL A 323 -42.38 -9.96 -22.02
CA VAL A 323 -43.42 -8.98 -21.67
C VAL A 323 -44.50 -8.89 -22.76
N GLN A 324 -44.09 -9.04 -24.03
CA GLN A 324 -45.00 -9.12 -25.18
C GLN A 324 -45.70 -10.48 -25.35
N GLY A 325 -45.54 -11.42 -24.41
CA GLY A 325 -46.22 -12.73 -24.44
C GLY A 325 -45.58 -13.75 -25.38
N VAL A 326 -44.40 -13.48 -25.95
CA VAL A 326 -43.67 -14.45 -26.76
C VAL A 326 -43.15 -15.57 -25.85
N LYS A 327 -43.53 -16.82 -26.13
CA LYS A 327 -43.02 -17.99 -25.38
C LYS A 327 -41.51 -18.09 -25.51
N GLU A 328 -40.81 -17.82 -24.41
CA GLU A 328 -39.36 -17.89 -24.33
C GLU A 328 -38.89 -19.35 -24.40
N LYS A 329 -38.09 -19.69 -25.42
CA LYS A 329 -37.53 -21.05 -25.57
C LYS A 329 -36.31 -21.32 -24.68
N ASN A 330 -35.61 -20.28 -24.23
CA ASN A 330 -34.38 -20.42 -23.45
C ASN A 330 -34.61 -19.90 -22.03
N LYS A 331 -34.55 -20.78 -21.02
CA LYS A 331 -34.53 -20.33 -19.63
C LYS A 331 -33.12 -19.86 -19.28
N VAL A 332 -32.99 -18.62 -18.80
CA VAL A 332 -31.74 -18.11 -18.20
C VAL A 332 -31.33 -19.04 -17.07
N SER A 333 -30.14 -19.63 -17.18
CA SER A 333 -29.59 -20.59 -16.23
C SER A 333 -29.29 -19.93 -14.88
N PRO A 334 -29.28 -20.70 -13.77
CA PRO A 334 -28.89 -20.16 -12.46
C PRO A 334 -27.49 -19.51 -12.48
N VAL A 335 -26.55 -20.11 -13.22
CA VAL A 335 -25.16 -19.62 -13.33
C VAL A 335 -25.12 -18.23 -13.97
N GLU A 336 -25.88 -18.03 -15.05
CA GLU A 336 -26.00 -16.73 -15.72
C GLU A 336 -26.54 -15.64 -14.80
N ARG A 337 -27.57 -15.95 -13.99
CA ARG A 337 -28.15 -14.97 -13.06
C ARG A 337 -27.20 -14.58 -11.95
N ILE A 338 -26.49 -15.57 -11.39
CA ILE A 338 -25.49 -15.33 -10.33
C ILE A 338 -24.33 -14.51 -10.89
N ALA A 339 -23.80 -14.88 -12.05
CA ALA A 339 -22.72 -14.15 -12.71
C ALA A 339 -23.14 -12.72 -13.03
N PHE A 340 -24.37 -12.50 -13.54
CA PHE A 340 -24.91 -11.17 -13.78
C PHE A 340 -24.98 -10.33 -12.50
N LEU A 341 -25.54 -10.86 -11.41
CA LEU A 341 -25.64 -10.11 -10.16
C LEU A 341 -24.28 -9.81 -9.53
N LEU A 342 -23.35 -10.76 -9.57
CA LEU A 342 -22.00 -10.51 -9.09
C LEU A 342 -21.29 -9.46 -9.96
N ALA A 343 -21.47 -9.49 -11.29
CA ALA A 343 -20.91 -8.49 -12.20
C ALA A 343 -21.54 -7.10 -12.01
N THR A 344 -22.86 -7.04 -11.75
CA THR A 344 -23.54 -5.78 -11.42
C THR A 344 -23.04 -5.21 -10.09
N ALA A 345 -22.90 -6.06 -9.05
CA ALA A 345 -22.32 -5.62 -7.78
C ALA A 345 -20.87 -5.15 -7.94
N ALA A 346 -20.08 -5.85 -8.75
CA ALA A 346 -18.73 -5.45 -9.11
C ALA A 346 -18.69 -4.08 -9.78
N LEU A 347 -19.60 -3.84 -10.73
CA LEU A 347 -19.73 -2.57 -11.41
C LEU A 347 -20.09 -1.45 -10.43
N VAL A 348 -21.07 -1.67 -9.55
CA VAL A 348 -21.46 -0.69 -8.52
C VAL A 348 -20.26 -0.34 -7.62
N VAL A 349 -19.49 -1.34 -7.18
CA VAL A 349 -18.26 -1.09 -6.39
C VAL A 349 -17.26 -0.25 -7.18
N GLY A 350 -17.03 -0.57 -8.45
CA GLY A 350 -16.10 0.19 -9.29
C GLY A 350 -16.56 1.62 -9.53
N VAL A 351 -17.85 1.82 -9.73
CA VAL A 351 -18.48 3.14 -9.85
C VAL A 351 -18.30 3.97 -8.58
N LEU A 352 -18.52 3.38 -7.42
CA LEU A 352 -18.25 4.04 -6.13
C LEU A 352 -16.76 4.35 -5.91
N LYS A 353 -15.87 3.79 -6.74
CA LYS A 353 -14.42 4.01 -6.73
C LYS A 353 -13.90 4.66 -8.02
N ALA A 354 -14.79 5.22 -8.83
CA ALA A 354 -14.50 5.80 -10.15
C ALA A 354 -13.39 6.86 -10.15
N GLU A 355 -13.22 7.61 -9.06
CA GLU A 355 -12.20 8.65 -8.94
C GLU A 355 -10.77 8.09 -8.81
N ASN A 356 -10.65 6.84 -8.36
CA ASN A 356 -9.38 6.13 -8.30
C ASN A 356 -9.63 4.61 -8.34
N PRO A 357 -9.97 4.05 -9.52
CA PRO A 357 -10.31 2.64 -9.68
C PRO A 357 -9.02 1.80 -9.71
N GLY A 358 -8.04 2.13 -8.87
CA GLY A 358 -6.78 1.40 -8.77
C GLY A 358 -7.05 -0.09 -8.60
N ALA A 359 -6.24 -0.93 -9.28
CA ALA A 359 -6.43 -2.38 -9.37
C ALA A 359 -6.76 -3.05 -8.02
N ARG A 360 -6.12 -2.60 -6.93
CA ARG A 360 -6.34 -3.08 -5.56
C ARG A 360 -7.80 -3.04 -5.11
N HIS A 361 -8.61 -2.10 -5.60
CA HIS A 361 -10.01 -1.96 -5.21
C HIS A 361 -10.96 -2.81 -6.05
N LEU A 362 -10.48 -3.46 -7.11
CA LEU A 362 -11.30 -4.25 -8.03
C LEU A 362 -10.90 -5.71 -8.12
N VAL A 363 -9.71 -6.09 -7.65
CA VAL A 363 -9.21 -7.48 -7.73
C VAL A 363 -10.19 -8.50 -7.13
N PHE A 364 -10.86 -8.12 -6.03
CA PHE A 364 -11.79 -9.00 -5.34
C PHE A 364 -13.07 -9.29 -6.14
N VAL A 365 -13.44 -8.41 -7.08
CA VAL A 365 -14.61 -8.57 -7.96
C VAL A 365 -14.27 -8.86 -9.41
N LEU A 366 -12.98 -9.01 -9.74
CA LEU A 366 -12.52 -9.34 -11.09
C LEU A 366 -13.09 -10.68 -11.57
N MET A 367 -13.02 -11.73 -10.75
CA MET A 367 -13.45 -13.06 -11.18
C MET A 367 -14.91 -13.11 -11.65
N PRO A 368 -15.89 -12.52 -10.94
CA PRO A 368 -17.24 -12.39 -11.43
C PRO A 368 -17.37 -11.73 -12.81
N GLY A 369 -16.68 -10.62 -13.02
CA GLY A 369 -16.70 -9.91 -14.30
C GLY A 369 -16.16 -10.79 -15.43
N LEU A 370 -15.07 -11.51 -15.17
CA LEU A 370 -14.50 -12.46 -16.14
C LEU A 370 -15.42 -13.65 -16.39
N LEU A 371 -16.00 -14.26 -15.36
CA LEU A 371 -16.98 -15.35 -15.51
C LEU A 371 -18.18 -14.93 -16.35
N PHE A 372 -18.68 -13.71 -16.12
CA PHE A 372 -19.78 -13.15 -16.90
C PHE A 372 -19.39 -12.93 -18.37
N ALA A 373 -18.17 -12.44 -18.64
CA ALA A 373 -17.63 -12.35 -19.99
C ALA A 373 -17.49 -13.73 -20.67
N GLY A 374 -17.09 -14.76 -19.92
CA GLY A 374 -17.01 -16.14 -20.43
C GLY A 374 -18.36 -16.75 -20.79
N ILE A 375 -19.39 -16.44 -20.01
CA ILE A 375 -20.78 -16.83 -20.31
C ILE A 375 -21.27 -16.08 -21.55
N ALA A 376 -21.02 -14.77 -21.64
CA ALA A 376 -21.37 -13.96 -22.80
C ALA A 376 -20.72 -14.50 -24.09
N PHE A 377 -19.44 -14.88 -24.03
CA PHE A 377 -18.72 -15.52 -25.15
C PHE A 377 -19.45 -16.77 -25.67
N ALA A 378 -19.80 -17.72 -24.79
CA ALA A 378 -20.54 -18.92 -25.19
C ALA A 378 -21.95 -18.60 -25.73
N GLN A 379 -22.63 -17.62 -25.16
CA GLN A 379 -23.97 -17.23 -25.63
C GLN A 379 -23.95 -16.58 -27.01
N ILE A 380 -22.87 -15.88 -27.35
CA ILE A 380 -22.61 -15.33 -28.68
C ILE A 380 -22.25 -16.43 -29.65
N ASP A 381 -21.41 -17.39 -29.26
CA ASP A 381 -21.11 -18.56 -30.10
C ASP A 381 -22.37 -19.33 -30.49
N VAL A 382 -23.27 -19.56 -29.52
CA VAL A 382 -24.56 -20.20 -29.78
C VAL A 382 -25.41 -19.40 -30.76
N PHE A 383 -25.43 -18.07 -30.62
CA PHE A 383 -26.16 -17.19 -31.52
C PHE A 383 -25.59 -17.24 -32.95
N ILE A 384 -24.28 -17.08 -33.09
CA ILE A 384 -23.58 -17.12 -34.39
C ILE A 384 -23.72 -18.50 -35.04
N SER A 385 -23.60 -19.58 -34.27
CA SER A 385 -23.76 -20.95 -34.79
C SER A 385 -25.15 -21.18 -35.38
N ARG A 386 -26.19 -20.60 -34.78
CA ARG A 386 -27.58 -20.75 -35.24
C ARG A 386 -27.88 -19.86 -36.45
N ALA A 387 -27.33 -18.64 -36.47
CA ALA A 387 -27.61 -17.67 -37.53
C ALA A 387 -26.75 -17.87 -38.79
N TYR A 388 -25.47 -18.25 -38.62
CA TYR A 388 -24.46 -18.21 -39.68
C TYR A 388 -23.66 -19.53 -39.83
N GLY A 389 -23.95 -20.54 -39.01
CA GLY A 389 -23.31 -21.86 -39.08
C GLY A 389 -21.93 -21.95 -38.43
N LYS A 390 -21.31 -23.13 -38.53
CA LYS A 390 -20.06 -23.49 -37.82
C LYS A 390 -18.86 -22.65 -38.24
N ASN A 391 -18.74 -22.32 -39.52
CA ASN A 391 -17.59 -21.56 -40.05
C ASN A 391 -17.55 -20.14 -39.47
N ALA A 392 -18.70 -19.50 -39.28
CA ALA A 392 -18.79 -18.18 -38.66
C ALA A 392 -18.36 -18.19 -37.18
N VAL A 393 -18.68 -19.26 -36.43
CA VAL A 393 -18.24 -19.43 -35.03
C VAL A 393 -16.72 -19.57 -34.94
N ILE A 394 -16.14 -20.33 -35.88
CA ILE A 394 -14.68 -20.50 -35.96
C ILE A 394 -14.03 -19.14 -36.24
N PHE A 395 -14.53 -18.41 -37.25
CA PHE A 395 -14.02 -17.08 -37.58
C PHE A 395 -14.13 -16.11 -36.41
N PHE A 396 -15.29 -16.04 -35.76
CA PHE A 396 -15.50 -15.22 -34.57
C PHE A 396 -14.50 -15.58 -33.45
N SER A 397 -14.31 -16.87 -33.17
CA SER A 397 -13.37 -17.33 -32.15
C SER A 397 -11.93 -16.94 -32.49
N LEU A 398 -11.54 -17.02 -33.77
CA LEU A 398 -10.22 -16.59 -34.24
C LEU A 398 -10.02 -15.09 -34.06
N CYS A 399 -11.02 -14.27 -34.37
CA CYS A 399 -10.98 -12.82 -34.11
C CYS A 399 -10.80 -12.52 -32.61
N VAL A 400 -11.54 -13.21 -31.75
CA VAL A 400 -11.43 -13.07 -30.29
C VAL A 400 -10.04 -13.47 -29.78
N ILE A 401 -9.51 -14.59 -30.26
CA ILE A 401 -8.15 -15.05 -29.93
C ILE A 401 -7.10 -14.05 -30.42
N ALA A 402 -7.23 -13.53 -31.64
CA ALA A 402 -6.33 -12.51 -32.16
C ALA A 402 -6.34 -11.26 -31.28
N MET A 403 -7.52 -10.80 -30.84
CA MET A 403 -7.63 -9.68 -29.89
C MET A 403 -6.98 -9.98 -28.54
N LEU A 404 -7.14 -11.20 -28.01
CA LEU A 404 -6.46 -11.62 -26.78
C LEU A 404 -4.95 -11.63 -26.95
N ALA A 405 -4.43 -12.19 -28.05
CA ALA A 405 -3.01 -12.21 -28.35
C ALA A 405 -2.45 -10.79 -28.49
N THR A 406 -3.13 -9.91 -29.24
CA THR A 406 -2.76 -8.49 -29.37
C THR A 406 -2.75 -7.79 -28.02
N LYS A 407 -3.74 -8.06 -27.17
CA LYS A 407 -3.81 -7.49 -25.83
C LYS A 407 -2.66 -7.98 -24.94
N ILE A 408 -2.35 -9.28 -24.98
CA ILE A 408 -1.22 -9.87 -24.26
C ILE A 408 0.09 -9.22 -24.72
N SER A 409 0.33 -9.14 -26.03
CA SER A 409 1.53 -8.53 -26.61
C SER A 409 1.64 -7.04 -26.35
N GLY A 410 0.53 -6.29 -26.48
CA GLY A 410 0.51 -4.85 -26.20
C GLY A 410 0.72 -4.56 -24.71
N THR A 411 0.23 -5.44 -23.83
CA THR A 411 0.56 -5.37 -22.41
C THR A 411 2.03 -5.68 -22.18
N ALA A 412 2.59 -6.70 -22.84
CA ALA A 412 4.03 -6.99 -22.77
C ALA A 412 4.91 -5.83 -23.21
N TYR A 413 4.57 -5.22 -24.34
CA TYR A 413 5.27 -4.05 -24.86
C TYR A 413 5.22 -2.90 -23.86
N HIS A 414 4.03 -2.58 -23.36
CA HIS A 414 3.85 -1.47 -22.42
C HIS A 414 4.70 -1.66 -21.15
N TYR A 415 4.60 -2.82 -20.51
CA TYR A 415 5.35 -3.11 -19.28
C TYR A 415 6.86 -3.17 -19.55
N ALA A 416 7.28 -3.60 -20.74
CA ALA A 416 8.68 -3.53 -21.14
C ALA A 416 9.18 -2.08 -21.33
N SER A 417 8.31 -1.14 -21.69
CA SER A 417 8.69 0.23 -22.10
C SER A 417 8.49 1.34 -21.06
N THR A 418 7.46 1.30 -20.21
CA THR A 418 7.03 2.48 -19.44
C THR A 418 7.38 2.42 -17.94
N GLU A 419 7.08 1.32 -17.28
CA GLU A 419 7.15 1.24 -15.81
C GLU A 419 8.38 0.43 -15.31
N ARG A 420 9.06 -0.35 -16.19
CA ARG A 420 10.37 -0.99 -15.88
C ARG A 420 11.45 0.06 -15.67
N GLU A 421 11.19 1.25 -16.16
CA GLU A 421 12.01 2.40 -15.90
C GLU A 421 11.78 2.95 -14.47
N SER A 422 11.00 2.38 -13.54
CA SER A 422 10.92 3.03 -12.22
C SER A 422 12.21 2.93 -11.39
N ALA A 423 12.68 4.09 -10.89
CA ALA A 423 13.72 4.19 -9.86
C ALA A 423 13.38 3.44 -8.55
N SER A 424 12.11 3.08 -8.34
CA SER A 424 11.61 2.37 -7.15
C SER A 424 11.66 0.84 -7.24
N SER A 425 12.34 0.30 -8.26
CA SER A 425 12.46 -1.16 -8.45
C SER A 425 13.36 -1.83 -7.40
N PHE A 426 13.07 -3.09 -7.08
CA PHE A 426 13.88 -3.89 -6.17
C PHE A 426 15.34 -3.98 -6.64
N ALA A 427 15.57 -4.27 -7.93
CA ALA A 427 16.93 -4.40 -8.49
C ALA A 427 17.74 -3.10 -8.34
N VAL A 428 17.12 -1.93 -8.51
CA VAL A 428 17.78 -0.63 -8.30
C VAL A 428 18.17 -0.45 -6.84
N LYS A 429 17.26 -0.75 -5.90
CA LYS A 429 17.52 -0.62 -4.46
C LYS A 429 18.59 -1.59 -3.98
N GLU A 430 18.59 -2.81 -4.50
CA GLU A 430 19.63 -3.79 -4.23
C GLU A 430 21.00 -3.32 -4.76
N LYS A 431 21.07 -2.75 -5.97
CA LYS A 431 22.30 -2.13 -6.51
C LYS A 431 22.78 -0.99 -5.61
N ILE A 432 21.87 -0.13 -5.13
CA ILE A 432 22.19 0.97 -4.20
C ILE A 432 22.78 0.43 -2.89
N VAL A 433 22.15 -0.56 -2.26
CA VAL A 433 22.63 -1.20 -1.02
C VAL A 433 24.03 -1.78 -1.21
N LYS A 434 24.25 -2.50 -2.31
CA LYS A 434 25.56 -3.09 -2.65
C LYS A 434 26.64 -2.01 -2.76
N ILE A 435 26.35 -0.89 -3.45
CA ILE A 435 27.30 0.23 -3.61
C ILE A 435 27.55 0.94 -2.28
N LEU A 436 26.52 1.22 -1.48
CA LEU A 436 26.68 1.83 -0.15
C LEU A 436 27.54 0.98 0.77
N SER A 437 27.33 -0.34 0.75
CA SER A 437 28.13 -1.29 1.52
C SER A 437 29.57 -1.36 1.00
N SER A 438 29.78 -1.54 -0.31
CA SER A 438 31.12 -1.75 -0.88
C SER A 438 31.97 -0.49 -0.93
N GLU A 439 31.39 0.64 -1.34
CA GLU A 439 32.12 1.89 -1.54
C GLU A 439 32.24 2.68 -0.24
N PHE A 440 31.15 2.82 0.51
CA PHE A 440 31.11 3.66 1.71
C PHE A 440 31.31 2.89 3.02
N GLY A 441 31.28 1.56 2.99
CA GLY A 441 31.40 0.73 4.19
C GLY A 441 30.21 0.85 5.13
N TYR A 442 29.03 1.20 4.60
CA TYR A 442 27.82 1.38 5.39
C TYR A 442 27.24 0.03 5.82
N ASN A 443 26.92 -0.09 7.10
CA ASN A 443 26.11 -1.17 7.65
C ASN A 443 24.61 -0.79 7.62
N THR A 444 23.75 -1.71 8.08
CA THR A 444 22.30 -1.51 8.18
C THR A 444 21.92 -0.21 8.93
N GLU A 445 22.56 0.08 10.06
CA GLU A 445 22.33 1.33 10.81
C GLU A 445 22.70 2.57 9.99
N ASN A 446 23.83 2.55 9.27
CA ASN A 446 24.22 3.66 8.41
C ASN A 446 23.27 3.82 7.23
N MET A 447 22.68 2.76 6.70
CA MET A 447 21.70 2.86 5.61
C MET A 447 20.37 3.47 6.08
N GLU A 448 19.93 3.11 7.28
CA GLU A 448 18.70 3.67 7.86
C GLU A 448 18.80 5.18 8.07
N TYR A 449 19.96 5.63 8.57
CA TYR A 449 20.13 6.99 9.06
C TYR A 449 20.96 7.89 8.16
N LYS A 450 21.99 7.40 7.47
CA LYS A 450 22.98 8.26 6.80
C LYS A 450 22.79 8.37 5.29
N VAL A 451 21.64 7.94 4.77
CA VAL A 451 21.34 7.91 3.34
C VAL A 451 20.13 8.80 3.03
N ALA A 452 20.26 9.62 1.99
CA ALA A 452 19.17 10.36 1.37
C ALA A 452 19.09 10.04 -0.13
N HIS A 453 17.93 10.32 -0.72
CA HIS A 453 17.67 10.08 -2.13
C HIS A 453 17.24 11.36 -2.83
N LEU A 454 17.74 11.56 -4.05
CA LEU A 454 17.32 12.60 -4.98
C LEU A 454 17.05 11.97 -6.35
N THR A 455 15.79 12.00 -6.77
CA THR A 455 15.37 11.49 -8.07
C THR A 455 15.20 12.65 -9.04
N LEU A 456 15.85 12.59 -10.20
CA LEU A 456 15.84 13.64 -11.22
C LEU A 456 15.18 13.15 -12.52
N ASN A 457 14.41 14.01 -13.18
CA ASN A 457 13.85 13.70 -14.50
C ASN A 457 14.94 13.86 -15.57
N SER A 458 14.59 13.61 -16.83
CA SER A 458 15.47 13.83 -17.98
C SER A 458 15.99 15.27 -18.13
N GLU A 459 15.31 16.25 -17.54
CA GLU A 459 15.69 17.68 -17.57
C GLU A 459 16.57 18.07 -16.37
N GLY A 460 16.85 17.13 -15.45
CA GLY A 460 17.61 17.41 -14.24
C GLY A 460 16.81 18.08 -13.13
N VAL A 461 15.49 18.14 -13.28
CA VAL A 461 14.57 18.67 -12.27
C VAL A 461 14.19 17.55 -11.30
N PRO A 462 14.21 17.79 -9.98
CA PRO A 462 13.73 16.82 -9.00
C PRO A 462 12.29 16.38 -9.28
N VAL A 463 12.04 15.06 -9.32
CA VAL A 463 10.72 14.47 -9.61
C VAL A 463 10.13 13.78 -8.39
N GLY A 464 8.81 13.87 -8.28
CA GLY A 464 8.06 13.50 -7.08
C GLY A 464 8.07 14.64 -6.07
N SER A 465 7.03 14.73 -5.23
CA SER A 465 7.11 15.62 -4.07
C SER A 465 8.30 15.13 -3.24
N SER A 466 9.31 15.98 -3.12
CA SER A 466 10.53 15.84 -2.31
C SER A 466 10.33 15.30 -0.88
N THR A 467 9.09 15.20 -0.41
CA THR A 467 8.70 14.61 0.88
C THR A 467 8.36 13.13 0.90
N ASN A 468 7.96 12.51 -0.21
CA ASN A 468 7.42 11.14 -0.15
C ASN A 468 8.48 10.06 -0.38
N PHE A 469 9.57 10.42 -1.05
CA PHE A 469 10.63 9.49 -1.42
C PHE A 469 11.55 9.11 -0.24
N GLY A 470 11.90 10.01 0.68
CA GLY A 470 13.04 9.73 1.57
C GLY A 470 12.79 8.74 2.72
N ILE A 471 11.64 8.75 3.41
CA ILE A 471 11.40 7.75 4.48
C ILE A 471 11.13 6.38 3.88
N SER A 472 10.29 6.34 2.84
CA SER A 472 9.82 5.10 2.23
C SER A 472 10.93 4.33 1.52
N GLU A 473 11.91 5.02 0.93
CA GLU A 473 13.04 4.39 0.29
C GLU A 473 14.08 3.89 1.29
N ASN A 474 14.34 4.64 2.37
CA ASN A 474 15.31 4.24 3.39
C ASN A 474 14.88 2.97 4.14
N GLU A 475 13.61 2.85 4.52
CA GLU A 475 13.09 1.64 5.19
C GLU A 475 13.28 0.40 4.29
N VAL A 476 13.01 0.58 2.99
CA VAL A 476 13.18 -0.47 1.99
C VAL A 476 14.66 -0.88 1.84
N ILE A 477 15.57 0.08 1.73
CA ILE A 477 17.02 -0.16 1.64
C ILE A 477 17.52 -0.80 2.93
N THR A 478 17.01 -0.40 4.09
CA THR A 478 17.37 -0.97 5.39
C THR A 478 16.97 -2.43 5.48
N TYR A 479 15.77 -2.80 5.01
CA TYR A 479 15.37 -4.20 4.91
C TYR A 479 16.32 -5.01 4.03
N ILE A 480 16.65 -4.49 2.85
CA ILE A 480 17.58 -5.14 1.91
C ILE A 480 18.98 -5.24 2.52
N ALA A 481 19.42 -4.24 3.28
CA ALA A 481 20.69 -4.28 4.01
C ALA A 481 20.69 -5.38 5.06
N HIS A 482 19.61 -5.48 5.84
CA HIS A 482 19.48 -6.46 6.92
C HIS A 482 19.53 -7.90 6.42
N ILE A 483 18.83 -8.22 5.33
CA ILE A 483 18.91 -9.56 4.71
C ILE A 483 20.28 -9.84 4.08
N ASN A 484 21.04 -8.78 3.78
CA ASN A 484 22.38 -8.83 3.19
C ASN A 484 23.50 -8.62 4.23
N ASP A 485 23.24 -8.66 5.54
CA ASP A 485 24.21 -8.39 6.63
C ASP A 485 25.46 -9.32 6.63
N GLY A 486 25.62 -10.19 5.62
CA GLY A 486 26.84 -10.94 5.30
C GLY A 486 27.76 -10.29 4.24
N LEU A 487 27.49 -9.08 3.77
CA LEU A 487 28.40 -8.38 2.84
C LEU A 487 29.67 -7.91 3.59
N GLU A 488 30.81 -8.49 3.25
CA GLU A 488 32.12 -8.09 3.79
C GLU A 488 32.42 -6.61 3.47
N VAL A 489 32.63 -5.81 4.52
CA VAL A 489 33.04 -4.41 4.39
C VAL A 489 34.50 -4.36 3.93
N LYS A 490 34.73 -4.11 2.63
CA LYS A 490 36.07 -4.12 2.03
C LYS A 490 36.86 -2.81 2.17
N ASN A 491 36.19 -1.69 2.48
CA ASN A 491 36.79 -0.35 2.47
C ASN A 491 36.75 0.32 3.85
N PRO A 492 37.64 1.30 4.14
CA PRO A 492 37.55 2.11 5.35
C PRO A 492 36.18 2.80 5.39
N ARG A 493 35.50 2.68 6.54
CA ARG A 493 34.14 3.19 6.72
C ARG A 493 34.11 4.70 6.55
N TYR A 494 33.44 5.18 5.51
CA TYR A 494 33.08 6.59 5.41
C TYR A 494 32.11 6.91 6.55
N THR A 495 32.39 7.96 7.34
CA THR A 495 31.58 8.25 8.54
C THR A 495 30.56 9.38 8.33
N GLY A 496 30.60 10.07 7.19
CA GLY A 496 29.68 11.15 6.84
C GLY A 496 28.31 10.63 6.42
N CYS A 497 27.61 11.39 5.57
CA CYS A 497 26.29 11.09 5.02
C CYS A 497 26.38 10.88 3.51
N VAL A 498 25.47 10.12 2.90
CA VAL A 498 25.44 9.87 1.45
C VAL A 498 24.13 10.34 0.86
N LEU A 499 24.20 11.13 -0.21
CA LEU A 499 23.08 11.45 -1.07
C LEU A 499 23.18 10.59 -2.32
N VAL A 500 22.18 9.75 -2.55
CA VAL A 500 22.03 8.93 -3.75
C VAL A 500 21.20 9.70 -4.76
N VAL A 501 21.85 10.19 -5.80
CA VAL A 501 21.19 10.85 -6.93
C VAL A 501 20.96 9.82 -8.03
N MET A 502 19.73 9.74 -8.53
CA MET A 502 19.35 8.78 -9.58
C MET A 502 18.34 9.41 -10.54
N SER A 503 18.24 8.86 -11.76
CA SER A 503 17.15 9.24 -12.66
C SER A 503 15.82 8.67 -12.17
N ASP A 504 14.71 9.35 -12.45
CA ASP A 504 13.35 8.81 -12.31
C ASP A 504 13.12 7.56 -13.15
N ARG A 505 14.00 7.36 -14.14
CA ARG A 505 14.00 6.27 -15.09
C ARG A 505 15.22 5.33 -14.94
N ARG A 506 15.00 4.05 -14.67
CA ARG A 506 16.00 2.97 -14.64
C ARG A 506 16.72 2.91 -15.98
N ASN A 507 18.03 2.63 -15.94
CA ASN A 507 18.91 2.57 -17.10
C ASN A 507 18.96 3.85 -17.94
N LYS A 508 18.43 4.98 -17.44
CA LYS A 508 18.69 6.30 -18.01
C LYS A 508 19.88 6.90 -17.31
N LYS A 509 20.74 7.53 -18.09
CA LYS A 509 21.84 8.31 -17.55
C LYS A 509 21.27 9.54 -16.87
N LEU A 510 21.86 9.90 -15.75
CA LEU A 510 21.66 11.18 -15.11
C LEU A 510 21.96 12.30 -16.12
N PRO A 511 21.15 13.37 -16.12
CA PRO A 511 21.50 14.57 -16.86
C PRO A 511 22.84 15.09 -16.36
N ALA A 512 23.62 15.69 -17.26
CA ALA A 512 24.91 16.27 -16.93
C ALA A 512 24.69 17.53 -16.08
N LEU A 513 24.54 17.33 -14.77
CA LEU A 513 24.45 18.39 -13.76
C LEU A 513 25.77 18.44 -13.00
N ASP A 514 26.26 19.65 -12.76
CA ASP A 514 27.34 19.84 -11.81
C ASP A 514 26.84 19.59 -10.38
N THR A 515 27.78 19.26 -9.50
CA THR A 515 27.48 19.00 -8.09
C THR A 515 26.81 20.23 -7.44
N THR A 516 27.19 21.44 -7.82
CA THR A 516 26.62 22.69 -7.29
C THR A 516 25.12 22.80 -7.56
N THR A 517 24.67 22.45 -8.77
CA THR A 517 23.25 22.45 -9.15
C THR A 517 22.48 21.42 -8.35
N ILE A 518 23.02 20.21 -8.20
CA ILE A 518 22.42 19.15 -7.39
C ILE A 518 22.27 19.60 -5.93
N LEU A 519 23.32 20.19 -5.36
CA LEU A 519 23.29 20.69 -3.98
C LEU A 519 22.31 21.87 -3.82
N SER A 520 22.09 22.69 -4.85
CA SER A 520 21.15 23.81 -4.80
C SER A 520 19.70 23.38 -4.54
N TYR A 521 19.35 22.12 -4.84
CA TYR A 521 18.04 21.55 -4.53
C TYR A 521 17.87 21.13 -3.07
N LEU A 522 18.96 21.09 -2.30
CA LEU A 522 18.97 20.59 -0.92
C LEU A 522 18.77 21.76 0.07
N PRO A 523 18.06 21.51 1.18
CA PRO A 523 17.98 22.47 2.27
C PRO A 523 19.36 22.63 2.90
N ASP A 524 19.69 23.87 3.29
CA ASP A 524 20.95 24.23 3.94
C ASP A 524 22.22 23.88 3.13
N SER A 525 22.11 23.95 1.80
CA SER A 525 23.19 23.62 0.87
C SER A 525 24.46 24.46 1.05
N SER A 526 24.37 25.63 1.67
CA SER A 526 25.53 26.48 2.00
C SER A 526 26.44 25.86 3.07
N ASN A 527 25.92 25.01 3.95
CA ASN A 527 26.67 24.36 5.02
C ASN A 527 27.07 22.92 4.68
N LEU A 528 26.78 22.46 3.46
CA LEU A 528 27.03 21.10 3.00
C LEU A 528 28.35 21.04 2.23
N ARG A 529 29.28 20.23 2.74
CA ARG A 529 30.57 19.94 2.08
C ARG A 529 30.56 18.52 1.52
N VAL A 530 30.73 18.39 0.21
CA VAL A 530 30.93 17.09 -0.45
C VAL A 530 32.39 16.65 -0.24
N GLU A 531 32.57 15.48 0.36
CA GLU A 531 33.87 14.88 0.66
C GLU A 531 34.22 13.74 -0.31
N ARG A 532 33.20 13.08 -0.87
CA ARG A 532 33.37 11.93 -1.74
C ARG A 532 32.30 11.93 -2.84
N SER A 533 32.68 11.48 -4.03
CA SER A 533 31.75 11.28 -5.14
C SER A 533 32.04 9.95 -5.82
N VAL A 534 30.99 9.15 -6.03
CA VAL A 534 31.07 7.89 -6.77
C VAL A 534 30.00 7.91 -7.87
N ASN A 535 30.43 7.87 -9.12
CA ASN A 535 29.55 7.76 -10.27
C ASN A 535 29.54 6.31 -10.76
N VAL A 536 28.36 5.70 -10.85
CA VAL A 536 28.19 4.32 -11.30
C VAL A 536 27.42 4.32 -12.61
N ASP A 537 28.14 4.02 -13.70
CA ASP A 537 27.64 3.89 -15.07
C ASP A 537 26.92 5.15 -15.64
N GLY A 538 27.02 6.29 -14.96
CA GLY A 538 26.21 7.48 -15.24
C GLY A 538 24.75 7.34 -14.81
N GLU A 539 24.33 6.21 -14.27
CA GLU A 539 22.96 5.95 -13.79
C GLU A 539 22.76 6.49 -12.36
N PHE A 540 23.79 6.38 -11.53
CA PHE A 540 23.77 6.78 -10.13
C PHE A 540 24.95 7.68 -9.82
N LEU A 541 24.71 8.69 -9.00
CA LEU A 541 25.74 9.53 -8.42
C LEU A 541 25.57 9.55 -6.90
N PHE A 542 26.55 8.99 -6.21
CA PHE A 542 26.60 8.95 -4.75
C PHE A 542 27.51 10.07 -4.26
N LEU A 543 26.94 11.05 -3.58
CA LEU A 543 27.68 12.15 -2.98
C LEU A 543 27.82 11.88 -1.48
N GLY A 544 29.01 11.50 -1.06
CA GLY A 544 29.39 11.52 0.35
C GLY A 544 29.59 12.97 0.79
N TYR A 545 28.78 13.45 1.73
CA TYR A 545 28.84 14.79 2.27
C TYR A 545 28.88 14.83 3.80
N ARG A 546 29.22 15.99 4.34
CA ARG A 546 29.01 16.38 5.74
C ARG A 546 28.40 17.77 5.81
N PHE A 547 27.61 18.01 6.83
CA PHE A 547 27.32 19.37 7.25
C PHE A 547 28.39 19.85 8.22
N ASP A 548 28.43 21.16 8.45
CA ASP A 548 29.15 21.75 9.59
C ASP A 548 28.59 21.28 10.95
N HIS A 549 27.45 20.58 10.93
CA HIS A 549 26.81 19.91 12.06
C HIS A 549 26.69 18.39 11.83
N PRO A 550 26.53 17.56 12.88
CA PRO A 550 26.58 16.10 12.77
C PRO A 550 25.35 15.42 12.16
N ASN A 551 24.45 16.16 11.49
CA ASN A 551 23.20 15.59 10.97
C ASN A 551 23.37 15.10 9.52
N CYS A 552 22.45 14.25 9.06
CA CYS A 552 22.32 13.85 7.66
C CYS A 552 20.95 14.20 7.12
N LEU A 553 20.88 14.53 5.82
CA LEU A 553 19.63 14.47 5.08
C LEU A 553 19.05 13.06 5.16
N ARG A 554 17.75 13.01 5.45
CA ARG A 554 16.91 11.82 5.38
C ARG A 554 15.94 11.91 4.20
N THR A 555 15.44 13.11 3.89
CA THR A 555 14.64 13.37 2.68
C THR A 555 15.05 14.71 2.06
N MET A 556 14.67 14.96 0.81
CA MET A 556 14.94 16.24 0.11
C MET A 556 14.33 17.43 0.84
N GLY A 557 13.24 17.19 1.56
CA GLY A 557 12.75 18.11 2.55
C GLY A 557 12.80 17.45 3.91
N ASN A 558 13.97 16.97 4.39
CA ASN A 558 14.31 16.66 5.79
C ASN A 558 15.82 16.43 5.99
N ALA A 559 16.49 17.41 6.60
CA ALA A 559 17.91 17.35 6.93
C ALA A 559 18.25 16.57 8.21
N TYR A 560 17.29 15.83 8.79
CA TYR A 560 17.38 15.48 10.20
C TYR A 560 17.27 13.98 10.56
N LEU A 561 18.19 13.58 11.44
CA LEU A 561 18.23 12.30 12.13
C LEU A 561 18.03 12.50 13.62
N PRO A 562 17.05 11.82 14.26
CA PRO A 562 16.90 11.86 15.71
C PRO A 562 18.24 11.61 16.40
N THR A 563 18.64 12.50 17.30
CA THR A 563 19.82 12.29 18.14
C THR A 563 19.62 11.03 18.99
N LEU A 564 20.71 10.47 19.50
CA LEU A 564 20.63 9.33 20.43
C LEU A 564 19.71 9.66 21.61
N GLU A 565 19.78 10.90 22.09
CA GLU A 565 19.00 11.44 23.20
C GLU A 565 17.51 11.55 22.84
N GLU A 566 17.15 11.88 21.60
CA GLU A 566 15.76 11.91 21.16
C GLU A 566 15.17 10.50 21.01
N ARG A 567 15.94 9.54 20.47
CA ARG A 567 15.51 8.13 20.45
C ARG A 567 15.33 7.59 21.86
N PHE A 568 16.25 7.96 22.75
CA PHE A 568 16.14 7.66 24.17
C PHE A 568 14.92 8.34 24.80
N ALA A 569 14.58 9.57 24.40
CA ALA A 569 13.37 10.27 24.85
C ALA A 569 12.11 9.46 24.53
N ASP A 570 12.01 8.92 23.32
CA ASP A 570 10.86 8.10 22.90
C ASP A 570 10.79 6.78 23.67
N ALA A 571 11.93 6.09 23.82
CA ALA A 571 12.04 4.85 24.59
C ALA A 571 11.69 5.06 26.08
N LEU A 572 12.19 6.14 26.67
CA LEU A 572 11.94 6.49 28.07
C LEU A 572 10.48 6.94 28.26
N ALA A 573 9.93 7.73 27.33
CA ALA A 573 8.54 8.14 27.37
C ALA A 573 7.57 6.97 27.20
N ALA A 574 7.96 5.91 26.48
CA ALA A 574 7.16 4.68 26.38
C ALA A 574 7.00 3.96 27.73
N LYS A 575 7.95 4.13 28.66
CA LYS A 575 7.89 3.56 30.02
C LYS A 575 6.98 4.37 30.98
N ILE A 576 6.56 5.58 30.61
CA ILE A 576 5.69 6.41 31.46
C ILE A 576 4.31 5.75 31.57
N PRO A 577 3.82 5.45 32.80
CA PRO A 577 2.51 4.85 33.02
C PRO A 577 1.38 5.63 32.33
N HIS A 578 0.26 4.98 32.04
CA HIS A 578 -0.91 5.66 31.49
C HIS A 578 -1.37 6.78 32.45
N GLY A 579 -1.53 8.00 31.93
CA GLY A 579 -1.83 9.20 32.73
C GLY A 579 -0.62 9.84 33.44
N GLY A 580 0.57 9.23 33.36
CA GLY A 580 1.82 9.83 33.80
C GLY A 580 2.35 10.85 32.78
N VAL A 581 3.09 11.84 33.26
CA VAL A 581 3.63 12.93 32.42
C VAL A 581 5.16 12.88 32.30
N SER A 582 5.85 12.26 33.26
CA SER A 582 7.30 12.14 33.28
C SER A 582 7.80 10.83 33.91
N ILE A 583 9.04 10.45 33.59
CA ILE A 583 9.82 9.41 34.28
C ILE A 583 11.28 9.86 34.34
N ALA A 584 11.99 9.51 35.41
CA ALA A 584 13.38 9.88 35.62
C ALA A 584 14.30 8.66 35.56
N GLU A 585 15.48 8.82 34.97
CA GLU A 585 16.56 7.83 34.92
C GLU A 585 17.87 8.52 35.33
N SER A 586 18.56 7.97 36.33
CA SER A 586 19.83 8.52 36.82
C SER A 586 20.97 8.14 35.87
N ILE A 587 21.88 9.08 35.62
CA ILE A 587 23.12 8.85 34.88
C ILE A 587 24.31 9.26 35.76
N GLU A 588 25.53 8.83 35.40
CA GLU A 588 26.73 8.98 36.24
C GLU A 588 26.92 10.39 36.83
N ASN A 589 26.63 11.43 36.05
CA ASN A 589 26.74 12.83 36.47
C ASN A 589 25.43 13.63 36.32
N GLY A 590 24.26 12.99 36.45
CA GLY A 590 23.01 13.72 36.20
C GLY A 590 21.72 12.90 36.28
N THR A 591 20.65 13.48 35.75
CA THR A 591 19.36 12.82 35.63
C THR A 591 18.69 13.18 34.31
N ARG A 592 18.16 12.17 33.65
CA ARG A 592 17.37 12.27 32.42
C ARG A 592 15.89 12.12 32.77
N PHE A 593 15.06 13.00 32.21
CA PHE A 593 13.62 13.00 32.41
C PHE A 593 12.92 12.83 31.06
N GLY A 594 12.33 11.66 30.83
CA GLY A 594 11.46 11.43 29.69
C GLY A 594 10.10 12.07 29.96
N LEU A 595 9.50 12.71 28.95
CA LEU A 595 8.29 13.50 29.08
C LEU A 595 7.27 13.15 27.99
N LYS A 596 5.98 13.12 28.36
CA LYS A 596 4.83 13.14 27.43
C LYS A 596 4.25 14.54 27.38
N LEU A 597 4.61 15.31 26.35
CA LEU A 597 4.11 16.68 26.14
C LEU A 597 2.71 16.72 25.53
N SER A 598 2.27 15.69 24.81
CA SER A 598 0.91 15.56 24.30
C SER A 598 0.64 14.09 23.99
N GLU A 599 -0.61 13.64 24.11
CA GLU A 599 -1.03 12.28 23.74
C GLU A 599 -1.63 12.22 22.33
N ASN A 600 -2.23 13.33 21.87
CA ASN A 600 -2.85 13.40 20.56
C ASN A 600 -2.62 14.79 19.90
N PRO A 601 -1.60 14.92 19.02
CA PRO A 601 -0.61 13.91 18.66
C PRO A 601 0.39 13.59 19.79
N ARG A 602 1.01 12.41 19.76
CA ARG A 602 1.98 11.95 20.78
C ARG A 602 3.32 12.69 20.67
N ILE A 603 3.54 13.66 21.56
CA ILE A 603 4.79 14.43 21.57
C ILE A 603 5.61 14.03 22.78
N ASN A 604 6.76 13.43 22.55
CA ASN A 604 7.71 13.10 23.59
C ASN A 604 8.87 14.11 23.63
N ALA A 605 9.49 14.24 24.79
CA ALA A 605 10.69 15.05 24.98
C ALA A 605 11.58 14.47 26.08
N LEU A 606 12.83 14.91 26.10
CA LEU A 606 13.80 14.61 27.14
C LEU A 606 14.30 15.92 27.74
N ILE A 607 14.34 16.01 29.06
CA ILE A 607 15.19 16.97 29.77
C ILE A 607 16.35 16.20 30.34
N GLU A 608 17.57 16.65 30.07
CA GLU A 608 18.76 16.14 30.73
C GLU A 608 19.34 17.24 31.62
N VAL A 609 19.57 16.89 32.88
CA VAL A 609 20.18 17.76 33.89
C VAL A 609 21.51 17.12 34.28
N VAL A 610 22.62 17.71 33.85
CA VAL A 610 23.98 17.28 34.21
C VAL A 610 24.50 18.20 35.30
N HIS A 611 25.12 17.61 36.32
CA HIS A 611 25.70 18.32 37.45
C HIS A 611 27.21 18.12 37.46
N ASP A 612 27.95 19.23 37.41
CA ASP A 612 29.41 19.23 37.49
C ASP A 612 29.86 20.33 38.45
N GLN A 613 30.42 19.94 39.60
CA GLN A 613 30.96 20.85 40.62
C GLN A 613 29.99 21.98 41.07
N GLY A 614 28.68 21.71 41.18
CA GLY A 614 27.67 22.71 41.56
C GLY A 614 27.10 23.50 40.38
N LEU A 615 27.70 23.39 39.19
CA LEU A 615 27.16 23.93 37.96
C LEU A 615 26.17 22.94 37.37
N ILE A 616 24.97 23.42 37.04
CA ILE A 616 23.96 22.65 36.34
C ILE A 616 23.92 23.05 34.89
N ASP A 617 24.03 22.04 34.04
CA ASP A 617 23.78 22.10 32.61
C ASP A 617 22.43 21.45 32.34
N VAL A 618 21.52 22.19 31.70
CA VAL A 618 20.21 21.67 31.34
C VAL A 618 20.11 21.66 29.83
N SER A 619 19.68 20.54 29.29
CA SER A 619 19.47 20.36 27.86
C SER A 619 18.07 19.80 27.62
N PHE A 620 17.41 20.28 26.57
CA PHE A 620 16.08 19.80 26.18
C PHE A 620 16.10 19.23 24.76
N HIS A 621 15.50 18.07 24.58
CA HIS A 621 15.43 17.36 23.32
C HIS A 621 13.98 17.04 22.98
N SER A 622 13.55 17.38 21.76
CA SER A 622 12.21 17.02 21.29
C SER A 622 12.15 17.12 19.76
N ASN A 623 11.91 15.98 19.12
CA ASN A 623 11.79 15.90 17.67
C ASN A 623 10.61 16.74 17.14
N ALA A 624 9.45 16.68 17.81
CA ALA A 624 8.23 17.37 17.35
C ALA A 624 8.30 18.91 17.43
N LEU A 625 9.14 19.47 18.31
CA LEU A 625 9.31 20.90 18.52
C LEU A 625 10.39 21.53 17.62
N ARG A 626 11.00 20.78 16.70
CA ARG A 626 11.98 21.31 15.72
C ARG A 626 11.33 22.03 14.54
N GLY A 627 10.04 21.81 14.30
CA GLY A 627 9.28 22.52 13.25
C GLY A 627 9.41 21.91 11.86
N TYR A 628 9.95 20.69 11.77
CA TYR A 628 10.26 20.03 10.51
C TYR A 628 9.51 18.69 10.38
N ALA A 629 9.01 18.34 9.17
CA ALA A 629 8.11 17.19 8.95
C ALA A 629 8.79 16.11 8.10
N PRO A 630 9.09 14.94 8.68
CA PRO A 630 9.65 13.83 7.92
C PRO A 630 8.66 13.08 7.00
N SER A 631 7.34 13.09 7.29
CA SER A 631 6.38 12.15 6.69
C SER A 631 5.04 12.78 6.23
N TYR A 632 4.22 11.97 5.55
CA TYR A 632 2.87 12.32 5.07
C TYR A 632 1.90 12.75 6.18
N ALA A 633 2.17 12.40 7.44
CA ALA A 633 1.40 12.80 8.62
C ALA A 633 2.35 12.94 9.80
N THR A 634 2.77 14.17 10.11
CA THR A 634 3.74 14.41 11.18
C THR A 634 3.10 15.10 12.36
N GLN A 635 3.44 14.59 13.53
CA GLN A 635 3.09 15.15 14.81
C GLN A 635 4.01 16.34 15.09
N ARG A 636 3.48 17.56 14.99
CA ARG A 636 4.24 18.80 15.20
C ARG A 636 3.82 19.48 16.48
N ALA A 637 4.75 20.22 17.06
CA ALA A 637 4.41 21.30 17.96
C ALA A 637 5.18 22.57 17.68
N ARG A 638 4.59 23.68 18.11
CA ARG A 638 5.24 24.98 18.22
C ARG A 638 5.14 25.47 19.65
N ALA A 639 6.12 26.24 20.08
CA ALA A 639 6.10 26.96 21.35
C ALA A 639 6.77 28.33 21.18
N SER A 640 6.22 29.36 21.81
CA SER A 640 6.81 30.70 21.81
C SER A 640 7.94 30.86 22.82
N GLY A 641 8.02 29.96 23.80
CA GLY A 641 9.07 29.97 24.81
C GLY A 641 9.15 28.65 25.58
N LEU A 642 10.32 28.37 26.12
CA LEU A 642 10.61 27.18 26.91
C LEU A 642 11.39 27.58 28.14
N SER A 643 10.92 27.18 29.32
CA SER A 643 11.68 27.36 30.55
C SER A 643 11.55 26.19 31.53
N ILE A 644 12.59 25.98 32.33
CA ILE A 644 12.66 24.95 33.36
C ILE A 644 12.86 25.65 34.70
N HIS A 645 11.94 25.39 35.63
CA HIS A 645 11.83 26.09 36.90
C HIS A 645 12.23 25.13 38.02
N PHE A 646 13.33 25.44 38.70
CA PHE A 646 13.78 24.74 39.89
C PHE A 646 13.25 25.47 41.13
N HIS A 647 12.28 24.87 41.78
CA HIS A 647 11.67 25.37 43.01
C HIS A 647 12.36 24.76 44.23
N ASP A 648 13.17 25.56 44.90
CA ASP A 648 13.69 25.25 46.23
C ASP A 648 12.54 25.33 47.26
N LYS A 649 12.42 24.35 48.17
CA LYS A 649 11.41 24.38 49.24
C LYS A 649 11.55 25.60 50.15
N LEU A 650 12.75 26.17 50.25
CA LEU A 650 13.08 27.25 51.18
C LEU A 650 13.02 28.65 50.53
N LYS A 651 12.96 28.76 49.20
CA LYS A 651 12.97 30.05 48.49
C LYS A 651 11.64 30.35 47.83
N ALA A 652 11.21 31.60 47.91
CA ALA A 652 9.94 32.05 47.34
C ALA A 652 9.94 32.12 45.80
N LYS A 653 11.11 32.32 45.17
CA LYS A 653 11.23 32.45 43.71
C LYS A 653 11.99 31.24 43.12
N PRO A 654 11.47 30.60 42.06
CA PRO A 654 12.20 29.54 41.37
C PRO A 654 13.44 30.07 40.67
N MET A 655 14.45 29.22 40.53
CA MET A 655 15.52 29.45 39.58
C MET A 655 15.02 29.02 38.19
N VAL A 656 15.02 29.96 37.24
CA VAL A 656 14.45 29.76 35.90
C VAL A 656 15.56 29.67 34.87
N PHE A 657 15.60 28.55 34.16
CA PHE A 657 16.40 28.35 32.95
C PHE A 657 15.47 28.58 31.77
N SER A 658 15.78 29.50 30.85
CA SER A 658 14.90 29.82 29.72
C SER A 658 15.64 29.86 28.39
N VAL A 659 14.98 29.43 27.32
CA VAL A 659 15.41 29.64 25.93
C VAL A 659 14.41 30.60 25.28
N SER A 660 14.91 31.75 24.80
CA SER A 660 14.08 32.86 24.31
C SER A 660 13.61 32.73 22.86
N ASN A 661 13.82 31.56 22.22
CA ASN A 661 13.55 31.38 20.80
C ASN A 661 12.19 30.69 20.58
N PHE A 662 11.48 31.10 19.54
CA PHE A 662 10.31 30.36 19.04
C PHE A 662 10.75 28.95 18.63
N LEU A 663 10.27 27.96 19.37
CA LEU A 663 10.47 26.56 19.05
C LEU A 663 9.44 26.13 17.99
N GLY A 664 9.91 25.32 17.04
CA GLY A 664 9.06 24.79 15.98
C GLY A 664 8.91 25.68 14.75
N THR A 665 9.74 26.73 14.62
CA THR A 665 9.69 27.66 13.46
C THR A 665 10.99 27.77 12.69
N THR A 666 12.17 27.63 13.31
CA THR A 666 13.45 28.02 12.67
C THR A 666 14.70 27.21 13.09
N GLY A 667 14.58 26.19 13.95
CA GLY A 667 15.74 25.51 14.53
C GLY A 667 15.91 24.05 14.08
N PHE A 668 17.03 23.74 13.42
CA PHE A 668 17.41 22.36 13.06
C PHE A 668 18.02 21.55 14.21
N TYR A 669 18.16 22.12 15.41
CA TYR A 669 19.05 21.58 16.43
C TYR A 669 18.35 21.38 17.78
N THR A 670 18.47 20.17 18.31
CA THR A 670 18.50 19.88 19.76
C THR A 670 19.81 19.16 20.07
N PRO A 671 20.32 19.23 21.31
CA PRO A 671 19.69 19.86 22.47
C PRO A 671 19.51 21.38 22.33
N TRP A 672 18.40 21.89 22.84
CA TRP A 672 18.35 23.30 23.25
C TRP A 672 19.05 23.39 24.60
N ASN A 673 20.28 23.89 24.57
CA ASN A 673 21.07 24.11 25.78
C ASN A 673 20.59 25.38 26.48
N PHE A 674 20.37 25.27 27.78
CA PHE A 674 20.06 26.40 28.63
C PHE A 674 21.34 27.03 29.18
N GLU A 675 21.23 28.25 29.69
CA GLU A 675 22.35 28.90 30.38
C GLU A 675 22.77 28.06 31.60
N LYS A 676 24.06 27.75 31.71
CA LYS A 676 24.61 27.04 32.88
C LYS A 676 24.52 27.93 34.11
N ARG A 677 24.01 27.39 35.21
CA ARG A 677 23.89 28.15 36.46
C ARG A 677 24.30 27.31 37.66
N PHE A 678 24.85 27.97 38.65
CA PHE A 678 25.15 27.34 39.92
C PHE A 678 23.84 27.03 40.66
N LEU A 679 23.61 25.76 41.00
CA LEU A 679 22.47 25.36 41.82
C LEU A 679 22.98 24.88 43.19
N PRO A 680 22.67 25.60 44.29
CA PRO A 680 23.10 25.18 45.62
C PRO A 680 22.62 23.78 45.97
N LYS A 681 23.37 23.08 46.84
CA LYS A 681 22.93 21.79 47.39
C LYS A 681 21.55 21.90 48.02
N GLY A 682 20.65 20.97 47.71
CA GLY A 682 19.27 21.04 48.15
C GLY A 682 18.32 20.11 47.40
N THR A 683 17.05 20.11 47.82
CA THR A 683 15.98 19.37 47.15
C THR A 683 15.07 20.32 46.40
N TYR A 684 14.99 20.14 45.09
CA TYR A 684 14.24 21.00 44.18
C TYR A 684 13.04 20.26 43.60
N LYS A 685 11.96 20.99 43.33
CA LYS A 685 10.92 20.55 42.38
C LYS A 685 11.25 21.13 41.01
N ILE A 686 11.13 20.32 39.96
CA ILE A 686 11.41 20.75 38.59
C ILE A 686 10.08 20.83 37.85
N ASP A 687 9.76 22.02 37.32
CA ASP A 687 8.61 22.23 36.45
C ASP A 687 9.11 22.68 35.05
N LEU A 688 8.65 22.03 33.99
CA LEU A 688 8.81 22.48 32.61
C LEU A 688 7.65 23.40 32.26
N VAL A 689 7.94 24.60 31.75
CA VAL A 689 6.96 25.59 31.32
C VAL A 689 7.16 25.84 29.83
N ILE A 690 6.14 25.49 29.04
CA ILE A 690 6.12 25.70 27.60
C ILE A 690 5.05 26.76 27.28
N GLU A 691 5.49 27.90 26.76
CA GLU A 691 4.62 29.01 26.40
C GLU A 691 4.10 28.85 24.98
N GLY A 692 2.81 29.11 24.76
CA GLY A 692 2.22 29.03 23.42
C GLY A 692 2.30 27.64 22.80
N PHE A 693 2.29 26.58 23.62
CA PHE A 693 2.40 25.21 23.12
C PHE A 693 1.18 24.83 22.28
N GLN A 694 1.41 24.50 21.02
CA GLN A 694 0.38 24.07 20.09
C GLN A 694 0.86 22.80 19.41
N SER A 695 0.14 21.68 19.61
CA SER A 695 0.39 20.43 18.91
C SER A 695 -0.61 20.22 17.79
N PHE A 696 -0.16 19.79 16.62
CA PHE A 696 -1.02 19.55 15.46
C PHE A 696 -0.46 18.43 14.58
N ILE A 697 -1.34 17.77 13.83
CA ILE A 697 -0.93 16.82 12.80
C ILE A 697 -0.86 17.59 11.49
N GLN A 698 0.31 17.62 10.85
CA GLN A 698 0.47 18.21 9.53
C GLN A 698 0.55 17.12 8.48
N PHE A 699 -0.31 17.23 7.45
CA PHE A 699 -0.30 16.36 6.29
C PHE A 699 0.46 17.02 5.13
N GLY A 700 1.61 16.47 4.76
CA GLY A 700 2.43 16.92 3.62
C GLY A 700 3.24 18.23 3.83
N PRO A 701 4.15 18.56 2.89
CA PRO A 701 5.04 19.72 2.95
C PRO A 701 4.35 21.07 2.72
N SER A 702 3.30 21.11 1.89
CA SER A 702 2.78 22.33 1.27
C SER A 702 1.43 22.80 1.81
N ALA A 703 0.81 22.07 2.75
CA ALA A 703 -0.38 22.56 3.42
C ALA A 703 0.02 23.75 4.30
N ALA A 704 -0.10 24.95 3.75
CA ALA A 704 -0.04 26.20 4.49
C ALA A 704 -1.10 26.12 5.59
N ASN A 705 -0.62 25.86 6.82
CA ASN A 705 -1.26 26.13 8.10
C ASN A 705 -2.77 25.78 8.12
N PRO A 706 -3.17 24.52 8.42
CA PRO A 706 -4.59 24.21 8.60
C PRO A 706 -5.13 25.13 9.68
N ASN A 707 -5.97 26.13 9.34
CA ASN A 707 -6.49 27.22 10.18
C ASN A 707 -6.35 26.94 11.69
N VAL A 708 -5.14 27.13 12.21
CA VAL A 708 -4.86 26.83 13.62
C VAL A 708 -5.50 27.98 14.36
N ASN A 709 -6.44 27.66 15.24
CA ASN A 709 -7.15 28.66 16.01
C ASN A 709 -6.16 29.41 16.93
N ASN A 710 -5.63 30.53 16.43
CA ASN A 710 -4.61 31.36 17.08
C ASN A 710 -5.08 31.94 18.43
N ASN A 711 -6.37 31.80 18.78
CA ASN A 711 -6.96 32.36 19.99
C ASN A 711 -6.76 31.51 21.25
N THR A 712 -5.99 30.41 21.20
CA THR A 712 -5.64 29.64 22.41
C THR A 712 -4.13 29.58 22.66
N ARG A 713 -3.54 30.70 23.10
CA ARG A 713 -2.22 30.71 23.73
C ARG A 713 -2.32 30.11 25.13
N LYS A 714 -2.25 28.79 25.26
CA LYS A 714 -2.20 28.11 26.58
C LYS A 714 -0.74 27.97 27.01
N ILE A 715 -0.41 28.44 28.21
CA ILE A 715 0.83 28.09 28.90
C ILE A 715 0.66 26.66 29.40
N LYS A 716 1.53 25.75 28.97
CA LYS A 716 1.55 24.37 29.43
C LYS A 716 2.64 24.22 30.48
N LYS A 717 2.24 24.01 31.74
CA LYS A 717 3.14 23.71 32.84
C LYS A 717 3.10 22.22 33.16
N ILE A 718 4.23 21.54 33.03
CA ILE A 718 4.40 20.11 33.27
C ILE A 718 5.32 19.94 34.46
N ARG A 719 4.86 19.26 35.51
CA ARG A 719 5.73 18.89 36.62
C ARG A 719 6.63 17.72 36.20
N VAL A 720 7.93 17.94 36.22
CA VAL A 720 8.95 16.98 35.78
C VAL A 720 9.40 16.09 36.94
N SER A 721 9.65 16.69 38.11
CA SER A 721 10.03 15.97 39.33
C SER A 721 9.51 16.63 40.61
N ASN A 722 9.08 15.80 41.58
CA ASN A 722 8.66 16.23 42.91
C ASN A 722 9.84 16.41 43.90
N ALA A 723 10.98 15.79 43.60
CA ALA A 723 12.19 15.87 44.42
C ALA A 723 13.40 15.51 43.55
N PHE A 724 14.19 16.52 43.20
CA PHE A 724 15.50 16.39 42.57
C PHE A 724 16.55 16.84 43.59
N ILE A 725 17.49 15.96 43.91
CA ILE A 725 18.50 16.20 44.96
C ILE A 725 19.81 16.61 44.29
N VAL A 726 20.28 17.81 44.60
CA VAL A 726 21.63 18.29 44.25
C VAL A 726 22.53 18.05 45.45
N ASN A 727 23.50 17.15 45.30
CA ASN A 727 24.38 16.69 46.38
C ASN A 727 25.67 17.47 46.53
#